data_AF-A0A2J6RXP2-F1
#
_entry.id   AF-A0A2J6RXP2-F1
#
_cell.length_a   1.000
_cell.length_b   1.000
_cell.length_c   1.000
_cell.angle_alpha   90.00
_cell.angle_beta   90.00
_cell.angle_gamma   90.00
#
_symmetry.space_group_name_H-M   'P 1'
#
loop_
_entity.id
_entity.type
_entity.pdbx_description
1 polymer ?
#
loop_
_entity_poly.entity_id
_entity_poly.type
_entity_poly.pdbx_seq_one_letter_code
_entity_poly.pdbx_strand_id
1 'polypeptide(L)'
;MAVFRSISLASATALLAQLNGVQATTFLSPEQDIMLPASGSASEPLEWAGANSPYFAGPNIYGISNAVPDNCVVEQVSYNVRHGSRYPDSGAYAQWTALYAKIQNATFTATGDMAFLQDWQPVLTNSAAQMSQESTTGYKEAYDLGYRVRTRYPNLYAYGTPFISWANLYPRVVQTAQNFVRGFLGQTATALGMVVSVNSTGSPEALFDSLSPSDQCPLFVDGNGGTEQVSWNDIYLPPILERIQTLITGDLEFDVTDVSIMPYLCGFESQITGTLSPWCGVFSDAELKQYEYSQDLRYYYGMGPGTDLPSKMMLPYLNTLVGLLAQGPGINGTYANGTSFELPKIITAFMNDGQITELGAATGIWDNATVLSGTEIPEGYEYISSHFVSMRGTVAFERLNCAVAPAVKPRGSVIKARREEVKREAAGKITITICPTQTGPFATYTKTAQSSSTSTITETQVYTITSCAPEITNCPVGKKVSTVVTSETVVPVKETCTSTAWESWTTSTTLVTSSYTVTSCAPTLTDCSVGELTSTIYETVTWCPVTATETGVKATSTGAGVTGGGSGSGSGLGSGLGSSKTVSGSVSTPTSPGSGYISPTLSATSSSGLTCKNKTSTSTSTSLSGTGYTSPTLSATGNYNTTSSIPTSTRPYSNSTSTSSLPTTTPTSGSTNQTYIRILINDAVYVVPSCQDGPGHSCLMSEYVALIESKVAAAGDLRTRCNVTNTASPTVLKGASFFTNLADSWLAEVAP
;
A
#
# COMPACT_ATOMS: atom_id res chain seq x y z
N MET A 1 45.28 -59.17 -33.82
CA MET A 1 44.30 -59.00 -34.92
C MET A 1 43.09 -58.23 -34.41
N ALA A 2 42.25 -57.71 -35.29
CA ALA A 2 41.24 -56.72 -34.91
C ALA A 2 39.98 -57.30 -34.25
N VAL A 3 39.48 -56.60 -33.22
CA VAL A 3 38.05 -56.28 -33.07
C VAL A 3 37.97 -54.82 -32.66
N PHE A 4 37.54 -53.94 -33.57
CA PHE A 4 37.07 -52.61 -33.21
C PHE A 4 35.61 -52.71 -32.76
N ARG A 5 35.24 -52.10 -31.64
CA ARG A 5 33.86 -51.68 -31.37
C ARG A 5 33.84 -50.26 -30.82
N SER A 6 32.98 -49.44 -31.41
CA SER A 6 32.85 -48.01 -31.16
C SER A 6 32.25 -47.74 -29.78
N ILE A 7 32.80 -46.74 -29.08
CA ILE A 7 32.04 -45.97 -28.09
C ILE A 7 31.83 -44.58 -28.72
N SER A 8 30.59 -44.09 -28.69
CA SER A 8 30.19 -42.87 -29.39
C SER A 8 30.67 -41.61 -28.65
N LEU A 9 30.92 -40.54 -29.38
CA LEU A 9 31.36 -39.24 -28.85
C LEU A 9 30.18 -38.43 -28.28
N ALA A 10 29.37 -39.06 -27.43
CA ALA A 10 27.99 -38.65 -27.12
C ALA A 10 27.74 -38.29 -25.65
N SER A 11 28.77 -37.86 -24.91
CA SER A 11 28.67 -37.58 -23.46
C SER A 11 29.38 -36.31 -22.99
N ALA A 12 29.82 -35.43 -23.92
CA ALA A 12 30.55 -34.20 -23.60
C ALA A 12 29.71 -32.91 -23.74
N THR A 13 28.50 -32.99 -24.28
CA THR A 13 27.62 -31.83 -24.59
C THR A 13 26.38 -31.71 -23.71
N ALA A 14 26.19 -32.62 -22.74
CA ALA A 14 24.99 -32.71 -21.91
C ALA A 14 25.08 -31.99 -20.55
N LEU A 15 26.16 -31.24 -20.27
CA LEU A 15 26.43 -30.65 -18.95
C LEU A 15 26.73 -29.14 -18.97
N LEU A 16 26.17 -28.42 -19.94
CA LEU A 16 26.35 -26.97 -20.13
C LEU A 16 25.03 -26.20 -20.35
N ALA A 17 23.88 -26.84 -20.09
CA ALA A 17 22.56 -26.30 -20.38
C ALA A 17 21.57 -26.49 -19.22
N GLN A 18 21.90 -25.95 -18.03
CA GLN A 18 20.93 -25.72 -16.94
C GLN A 18 21.46 -24.76 -15.85
N LEU A 19 22.01 -23.61 -16.26
CA LEU A 19 22.28 -22.45 -15.38
C LEU A 19 21.73 -21.15 -15.98
N ASN A 20 20.51 -21.22 -16.53
CA ASN A 20 19.68 -20.02 -16.70
C ASN A 20 19.13 -19.63 -15.32
N GLY A 21 19.98 -19.04 -14.49
CA GLY A 21 19.51 -18.40 -13.26
C GLY A 21 18.56 -17.26 -13.64
N VAL A 22 17.31 -17.31 -13.16
CA VAL A 22 16.34 -16.24 -13.37
C VAL A 22 16.84 -15.02 -12.60
N GLN A 23 17.49 -14.11 -13.33
CA GLN A 23 18.07 -12.91 -12.76
C GLN A 23 16.94 -11.94 -12.47
N ALA A 24 16.54 -11.85 -11.20
CA ALA A 24 15.37 -11.07 -10.78
C ALA A 24 15.46 -9.62 -11.25
N THR A 25 14.42 -9.14 -11.93
CA THR A 25 14.35 -7.79 -12.50
C THR A 25 14.50 -6.75 -11.40
N THR A 26 15.68 -6.12 -11.34
CA THR A 26 15.96 -5.06 -10.37
C THR A 26 15.46 -3.74 -10.94
N PHE A 27 14.36 -3.22 -10.39
CA PHE A 27 13.83 -1.91 -10.78
C PHE A 27 14.67 -0.78 -10.16
N LEU A 28 14.75 0.36 -10.87
CA LEU A 28 15.44 1.56 -10.37
C LEU A 28 14.50 2.47 -9.55
N SER A 29 13.19 2.35 -9.74
CA SER A 29 12.20 2.88 -8.79
C SER A 29 12.24 2.02 -7.53
N PRO A 30 12.50 2.58 -6.34
CA PRO A 30 12.37 1.82 -5.10
C PRO A 30 10.90 1.45 -4.88
N GLU A 31 10.64 0.34 -4.19
CA GLU A 31 9.28 -0.07 -3.83
C GLU A 31 8.68 0.85 -2.75
N GLN A 32 9.54 1.44 -1.91
CA GLN A 32 9.21 2.50 -0.97
C GLN A 32 9.84 3.83 -1.43
N ASP A 33 9.03 4.79 -1.87
CA ASP A 33 9.51 6.04 -2.48
C ASP A 33 9.61 7.25 -1.52
N ILE A 34 9.10 7.13 -0.30
CA ILE A 34 9.27 8.11 0.80
C ILE A 34 9.87 7.45 2.05
N MET A 35 10.67 8.21 2.81
CA MET A 35 11.29 7.70 4.04
C MET A 35 10.27 7.66 5.19
N LEU A 36 10.22 6.53 5.90
CA LEU A 36 9.39 6.33 7.09
C LEU A 36 10.31 6.11 8.31
N PRO A 37 10.72 7.18 9.01
CA PRO A 37 11.64 7.07 10.14
C PRO A 37 10.95 6.62 11.43
N ALA A 38 11.66 5.82 12.22
CA ALA A 38 11.31 5.50 13.61
C ALA A 38 11.29 6.74 14.50
N SER A 39 10.50 6.68 15.59
CA SER A 39 10.55 7.65 16.69
C SER A 39 11.46 7.15 17.82
N GLY A 40 11.45 7.83 18.98
CA GLY A 40 12.12 7.34 20.19
C GLY A 40 11.42 6.17 20.88
N SER A 41 10.17 5.87 20.49
CA SER A 41 9.24 4.98 21.18
C SER A 41 8.53 3.95 20.28
N ALA A 42 8.57 4.14 18.96
CA ALA A 42 8.01 3.25 17.95
C ALA A 42 8.96 3.05 16.76
N SER A 43 9.04 1.83 16.21
CA SER A 43 9.86 1.52 15.02
C SER A 43 9.23 2.02 13.72
N GLU A 44 7.93 1.84 13.54
CA GLU A 44 7.22 2.09 12.28
C GLU A 44 6.00 3.04 12.44
N PRO A 45 6.12 4.18 13.16
CA PRO A 45 4.97 4.97 13.62
C PRO A 45 4.10 5.56 12.50
N LEU A 46 4.64 5.68 11.29
CA LEU A 46 3.93 6.19 10.12
C LEU A 46 3.23 5.11 9.30
N GLU A 47 3.49 3.82 9.53
CA GLU A 47 2.78 2.72 8.86
C GLU A 47 1.46 2.42 9.58
N TRP A 48 1.49 2.37 10.91
CA TRP A 48 0.34 2.16 11.81
C TRP A 48 -0.69 3.31 11.85
N ALA A 49 -0.49 4.41 11.11
CA ALA A 49 -1.41 5.55 11.11
C ALA A 49 -2.70 5.32 10.26
N GLY A 50 -2.97 4.08 9.84
CA GLY A 50 -4.16 3.68 9.08
C GLY A 50 -4.28 4.43 7.75
N ALA A 51 -5.46 4.97 7.46
CA ALA A 51 -5.64 5.82 6.26
C ALA A 51 -5.01 7.21 6.34
N ASN A 52 -4.25 7.50 7.41
CA ASN A 52 -3.51 8.75 7.60
C ASN A 52 -1.99 8.54 7.44
N SER A 53 -1.55 7.28 7.32
CA SER A 53 -0.21 6.88 6.90
C SER A 53 0.12 7.52 5.55
N PRO A 54 1.30 8.15 5.39
CA PRO A 54 1.90 8.43 4.08
C PRO A 54 1.97 7.14 3.22
N TYR A 55 2.27 7.24 1.92
CA TYR A 55 2.38 6.00 1.12
C TYR A 55 3.43 5.03 1.70
N PHE A 56 3.02 3.78 1.87
CA PHE A 56 3.96 2.68 2.07
C PHE A 56 3.62 1.47 1.19
N ALA A 57 4.65 0.73 0.82
CA ALA A 57 4.52 -0.52 0.07
C ALA A 57 3.71 -1.54 0.88
N GLY A 58 2.73 -2.18 0.25
CA GLY A 58 1.88 -3.17 0.92
C GLY A 58 2.73 -4.35 1.41
N PRO A 59 2.55 -4.81 2.66
CA PRO A 59 3.29 -5.98 3.14
C PRO A 59 2.81 -7.24 2.43
N ASN A 60 3.76 -8.13 2.10
CA ASN A 60 3.49 -9.33 1.33
C ASN A 60 2.89 -10.46 2.20
N ILE A 61 1.66 -10.27 2.67
CA ILE A 61 0.98 -11.17 3.62
C ILE A 61 0.83 -12.62 3.12
N TYR A 62 0.79 -12.82 1.80
CA TYR A 62 0.70 -14.15 1.18
C TYR A 62 2.06 -14.75 0.76
N GLY A 63 3.16 -14.00 0.85
CA GLY A 63 4.49 -14.44 0.42
C GLY A 63 4.67 -14.59 -1.11
N ILE A 64 3.81 -13.97 -1.92
CA ILE A 64 3.78 -14.12 -3.37
C ILE A 64 4.60 -13.00 -4.03
N SER A 65 5.45 -13.32 -5.01
CA SER A 65 6.27 -12.30 -5.67
C SER A 65 5.45 -11.35 -6.55
N ASN A 66 5.68 -10.04 -6.39
CA ASN A 66 5.17 -8.98 -7.26
C ASN A 66 5.80 -9.01 -8.68
N ALA A 67 6.88 -9.77 -8.90
CA ALA A 67 7.43 -10.00 -10.24
C ALA A 67 6.37 -10.59 -11.19
N VAL A 68 6.46 -10.27 -12.49
CA VAL A 68 5.59 -10.90 -13.51
C VAL A 68 5.93 -12.40 -13.57
N PRO A 69 4.96 -13.33 -13.49
CA PRO A 69 5.26 -14.76 -13.44
C PRO A 69 5.94 -15.30 -14.70
N ASP A 70 6.76 -16.35 -14.55
CA ASP A 70 7.42 -17.01 -15.67
C ASP A 70 6.43 -17.45 -16.76
N ASN A 71 6.79 -17.22 -18.02
CA ASN A 71 5.96 -17.46 -19.22
C ASN A 71 4.70 -16.57 -19.34
N CYS A 72 4.54 -15.55 -18.48
CA CYS A 72 3.51 -14.52 -18.63
C CYS A 72 4.08 -13.21 -19.20
N VAL A 73 3.23 -12.46 -19.90
CA VAL A 73 3.44 -11.04 -20.22
C VAL A 73 2.25 -10.22 -19.75
N VAL A 74 2.51 -9.01 -19.26
CA VAL A 74 1.44 -8.05 -18.95
C VAL A 74 1.05 -7.35 -20.25
N GLU A 75 -0.22 -7.44 -20.67
CA GLU A 75 -0.71 -6.84 -21.91
C GLU A 75 -1.51 -5.55 -21.68
N GLN A 76 -2.02 -5.37 -20.46
CA GLN A 76 -2.78 -4.19 -20.03
C GLN A 76 -2.75 -4.11 -18.49
N VAL A 77 -2.80 -2.90 -17.93
CA VAL A 77 -2.97 -2.68 -16.49
C VAL A 77 -4.01 -1.60 -16.21
N SER A 78 -4.61 -1.67 -15.04
CA SER A 78 -5.38 -0.58 -14.43
C SER A 78 -4.80 -0.24 -13.06
N TYR A 79 -4.60 1.04 -12.78
CA TYR A 79 -4.22 1.57 -11.47
C TYR A 79 -5.37 2.46 -10.97
N ASN A 80 -5.99 2.06 -9.86
CA ASN A 80 -7.05 2.80 -9.17
C ASN A 80 -6.44 3.33 -7.89
N VAL A 81 -6.32 4.65 -7.76
CA VAL A 81 -5.36 5.29 -6.87
C VAL A 81 -6.04 6.36 -6.03
N ARG A 82 -5.90 6.32 -4.70
CA ARG A 82 -6.26 7.42 -3.81
C ARG A 82 -5.43 8.65 -4.17
N HIS A 83 -5.95 9.85 -3.93
CA HIS A 83 -5.08 11.03 -3.88
C HIS A 83 -3.84 10.81 -2.98
N GLY A 84 -2.75 11.52 -3.27
CA GLY A 84 -1.56 11.53 -2.44
C GLY A 84 -1.79 12.16 -1.06
N SER A 85 -0.70 12.20 -0.29
CA SER A 85 -0.58 12.90 0.99
C SER A 85 -1.05 14.35 0.86
N ARG A 86 -1.79 14.84 1.86
CA ARG A 86 -2.66 16.01 1.72
C ARG A 86 -2.72 16.89 2.96
N TYR A 87 -3.16 18.13 2.78
CA TYR A 87 -3.59 18.95 3.91
C TYR A 87 -4.93 18.46 4.49
N PRO A 88 -5.23 18.75 5.77
CA PRO A 88 -6.51 18.44 6.38
C PRO A 88 -7.66 19.17 5.67
N ASP A 89 -8.87 18.62 5.81
CA ASP A 89 -10.11 19.34 5.53
C ASP A 89 -10.49 20.22 6.74
N SER A 90 -11.39 21.18 6.55
CA SER A 90 -11.72 22.20 7.56
C SER A 90 -12.16 21.64 8.92
N GLY A 91 -12.90 20.51 8.95
CA GLY A 91 -13.31 19.86 10.19
C GLY A 91 -12.15 19.28 11.01
N ALA A 92 -11.20 18.62 10.34
CA ALA A 92 -10.01 18.08 10.99
C ALA A 92 -9.07 19.21 11.45
N TYR A 93 -8.88 20.26 10.63
CA TYR A 93 -8.09 21.41 11.04
C TYR A 93 -8.71 22.16 12.23
N ALA A 94 -10.04 22.25 12.31
CA ALA A 94 -10.72 22.81 13.48
C ALA A 94 -10.37 22.04 14.76
N GLN A 95 -10.37 20.71 14.74
CA GLN A 95 -9.93 19.87 15.87
C GLN A 95 -8.49 20.18 16.29
N TRP A 96 -7.56 20.30 15.33
CA TRP A 96 -6.16 20.65 15.63
C TRP A 96 -6.04 22.03 16.30
N THR A 97 -6.78 23.03 15.80
CA THR A 97 -6.79 24.38 16.40
C THR A 97 -7.46 24.42 17.77
N ALA A 98 -8.43 23.53 18.03
CA ALA A 98 -9.06 23.39 19.34
C ALA A 98 -8.12 22.75 20.36
N LEU A 99 -7.40 21.68 19.98
CA LEU A 99 -6.36 21.06 20.80
C LEU A 99 -5.23 22.06 21.13
N TYR A 100 -4.78 22.83 20.12
CA TYR A 100 -3.80 23.91 20.32
C TYR A 100 -4.29 24.97 21.30
N ALA A 101 -5.55 25.43 21.16
CA ALA A 101 -6.14 26.37 22.09
C ALA A 101 -6.32 25.77 23.51
N LYS A 102 -6.58 24.46 23.64
CA LYS A 102 -6.66 23.78 24.95
C LYS A 102 -5.29 23.76 25.64
N ILE A 103 -4.23 23.40 24.91
CA ILE A 103 -2.84 23.38 25.41
C ILE A 103 -2.37 24.79 25.80
N GLN A 104 -2.49 25.76 24.90
CA GLN A 104 -1.91 27.11 25.07
C GLN A 104 -2.67 28.01 26.06
N ASN A 105 -3.88 27.62 26.50
CA ASN A 105 -4.61 28.29 27.58
C ASN A 105 -4.31 27.70 28.97
N ALA A 106 -3.55 26.59 29.06
CA ALA A 106 -3.25 25.90 30.31
C ALA A 106 -1.87 26.31 30.89
N THR A 107 -1.74 26.23 32.21
CA THR A 107 -0.51 26.44 32.98
C THR A 107 0.09 25.08 33.39
N PHE A 108 0.90 24.50 32.51
CA PHE A 108 1.45 23.15 32.68
C PHE A 108 2.96 23.05 32.44
N THR A 109 3.57 22.00 32.98
CA THR A 109 4.90 21.48 32.63
C THR A 109 4.73 20.04 32.15
N ALA A 110 5.13 19.78 30.91
CA ALA A 110 5.15 18.44 30.31
C ALA A 110 6.58 17.89 30.23
N THR A 111 6.70 16.56 30.22
CA THR A 111 7.97 15.84 30.31
C THR A 111 8.03 14.65 29.35
N GLY A 112 9.22 14.07 29.16
CA GLY A 112 9.43 12.97 28.21
C GLY A 112 8.97 13.35 26.81
N ASP A 113 8.26 12.43 26.14
CA ASP A 113 7.76 12.62 24.78
C ASP A 113 6.67 13.71 24.66
N MET A 114 6.12 14.20 25.77
CA MET A 114 5.17 15.34 25.79
C MET A 114 5.86 16.71 25.95
N ALA A 115 7.18 16.76 26.14
CA ALA A 115 7.89 18.01 26.46
C ALA A 115 7.75 19.11 25.38
N PHE A 116 7.46 18.74 24.13
CA PHE A 116 7.27 19.67 23.01
C PHE A 116 5.96 20.48 23.06
N LEU A 117 4.98 20.08 23.90
CA LEU A 117 3.63 20.65 23.91
C LEU A 117 3.60 22.19 24.08
N GLN A 118 4.55 22.77 24.83
CA GLN A 118 4.59 24.21 25.07
C GLN A 118 4.89 25.02 23.79
N ASP A 119 5.74 24.49 22.90
CA ASP A 119 6.12 25.11 21.63
C ASP A 119 5.27 24.62 20.44
N TRP A 120 4.37 23.65 20.64
CA TRP A 120 3.58 23.06 19.56
C TRP A 120 2.52 24.01 19.01
N GLN A 121 2.40 24.04 17.68
CA GLN A 121 1.36 24.75 16.93
C GLN A 121 0.98 23.98 15.65
N PRO A 122 -0.27 24.07 15.15
CA PRO A 122 -0.68 23.43 13.91
C PRO A 122 0.12 23.89 12.68
N VAL A 123 0.58 22.93 11.87
CA VAL A 123 1.60 23.16 10.82
C VAL A 123 1.16 23.91 9.55
N LEU A 124 -0.08 24.43 9.47
CA LEU A 124 -0.58 25.12 8.28
C LEU A 124 -0.23 26.62 8.30
N THR A 125 0.70 27.01 7.42
CA THR A 125 1.20 28.39 7.29
C THR A 125 0.24 29.34 6.55
N ASN A 126 -0.66 28.80 5.72
CA ASN A 126 -1.76 29.53 5.08
C ASN A 126 -2.94 28.58 4.86
N SER A 127 -3.70 28.31 5.93
CA SER A 127 -4.79 27.34 5.92
C SER A 127 -5.84 27.59 4.84
N ALA A 128 -6.16 28.86 4.53
CA ALA A 128 -7.12 29.22 3.49
C ALA A 128 -6.69 28.82 2.06
N ALA A 129 -5.38 28.68 1.81
CA ALA A 129 -4.84 28.21 0.54
C ALA A 129 -4.46 26.71 0.56
N GLN A 130 -4.18 26.15 1.75
CA GLN A 130 -3.69 24.78 1.92
C GLN A 130 -4.81 23.75 2.12
N MET A 131 -5.89 24.06 2.83
CA MET A 131 -6.90 23.06 3.21
C MET A 131 -7.47 22.30 2.00
N SER A 132 -7.68 21.00 2.21
CA SER A 132 -8.18 20.03 1.22
C SER A 132 -7.34 19.85 -0.06
N GLN A 133 -6.19 20.53 -0.22
CA GLN A 133 -5.25 20.34 -1.32
C GLN A 133 -4.29 19.16 -1.06
N GLU A 134 -3.66 18.65 -2.12
CA GLU A 134 -2.51 17.75 -2.04
C GLU A 134 -1.29 18.47 -1.42
N SER A 135 -0.45 17.74 -0.67
CA SER A 135 0.72 18.28 0.02
C SER A 135 1.99 18.12 -0.82
N THR A 136 3.10 18.72 -0.38
CA THR A 136 4.41 18.55 -1.02
C THR A 136 4.86 17.08 -1.07
N THR A 137 4.48 16.28 -0.07
CA THR A 137 4.72 14.83 -0.07
C THR A 137 3.81 14.13 -1.07
N GLY A 138 2.52 14.50 -1.15
CA GLY A 138 1.61 13.96 -2.17
C GLY A 138 2.06 14.25 -3.60
N TYR A 139 2.57 15.46 -3.86
CA TYR A 139 3.18 15.82 -5.16
C TYR A 139 4.33 14.89 -5.54
N LYS A 140 5.19 14.52 -4.57
CA LYS A 140 6.29 13.57 -4.78
C LYS A 140 5.79 12.13 -4.96
N GLU A 141 4.94 11.66 -4.05
CA GLU A 141 4.30 10.34 -4.09
C GLU A 141 3.62 10.09 -5.46
N ALA A 142 2.88 11.06 -5.98
CA ALA A 142 2.20 10.98 -7.27
C ALA A 142 3.19 10.95 -8.45
N TYR A 143 4.21 11.82 -8.44
CA TYR A 143 5.23 11.90 -9.48
C TYR A 143 6.07 10.62 -9.57
N ASP A 144 6.48 10.08 -8.43
CA ASP A 144 7.28 8.85 -8.37
C ASP A 144 6.46 7.62 -8.78
N LEU A 145 5.16 7.58 -8.48
CA LEU A 145 4.25 6.57 -9.05
C LEU A 145 4.20 6.66 -10.58
N GLY A 146 4.21 7.87 -11.15
CA GLY A 146 4.32 8.09 -12.60
C GLY A 146 5.58 7.45 -13.20
N TYR A 147 6.73 7.70 -12.57
CA TYR A 147 8.02 7.09 -12.95
C TYR A 147 8.03 5.57 -12.78
N ARG A 148 7.52 5.07 -11.64
CA ARG A 148 7.42 3.63 -11.30
C ARG A 148 6.56 2.88 -12.31
N VAL A 149 5.35 3.36 -12.60
CA VAL A 149 4.46 2.71 -13.59
C VAL A 149 5.07 2.78 -15.00
N ARG A 150 5.69 3.90 -15.38
CA ARG A 150 6.36 4.03 -16.69
C ARG A 150 7.51 3.05 -16.89
N THR A 151 8.29 2.80 -15.83
CA THR A 151 9.48 1.92 -15.85
C THR A 151 9.17 0.45 -15.58
N ARG A 152 8.12 0.14 -14.81
CA ARG A 152 7.62 -1.23 -14.60
C ARG A 152 6.98 -1.83 -15.85
N TYR A 153 6.24 -1.04 -16.62
CA TYR A 153 5.55 -1.50 -17.84
C TYR A 153 6.04 -0.78 -19.11
N PRO A 154 7.35 -0.89 -19.46
CA PRO A 154 7.95 -0.08 -20.51
C PRO A 154 7.28 -0.28 -21.88
N ASN A 155 6.82 -1.51 -22.14
CA ASN A 155 6.18 -1.94 -23.40
C ASN A 155 4.71 -1.52 -23.55
N LEU A 156 4.05 -1.02 -22.50
CA LEU A 156 2.63 -0.65 -22.55
C LEU A 156 2.37 0.80 -22.99
N TYR A 157 3.40 1.64 -23.07
CA TYR A 157 3.30 3.00 -23.63
C TYR A 157 4.44 3.26 -24.64
N ALA A 158 4.05 3.64 -25.85
CA ALA A 158 4.95 4.02 -26.93
C ALA A 158 5.42 5.47 -26.73
N TYR A 159 6.73 5.70 -26.80
CA TYR A 159 7.28 7.03 -26.52
C TYR A 159 6.80 8.07 -27.53
N GLY A 160 6.18 9.15 -27.04
CA GLY A 160 5.72 10.27 -27.87
C GLY A 160 4.25 10.18 -28.32
N THR A 161 3.49 9.17 -27.89
CA THR A 161 2.03 9.16 -28.08
C THR A 161 1.32 9.97 -26.99
N PRO A 162 0.08 10.44 -27.20
CA PRO A 162 -0.75 10.96 -26.13
C PRO A 162 -0.97 9.94 -24.99
N PHE A 163 -1.30 10.45 -23.81
CA PHE A 163 -1.66 9.65 -22.64
C PHE A 163 -2.84 10.31 -21.90
N ILE A 164 -3.84 9.52 -21.54
CA ILE A 164 -5.06 9.98 -20.85
C ILE A 164 -5.11 9.32 -19.47
N SER A 165 -5.37 10.14 -18.45
CA SER A 165 -5.63 9.72 -17.06
C SER A 165 -6.98 10.26 -16.62
N TRP A 166 -7.69 9.57 -15.73
CA TRP A 166 -8.98 9.99 -15.20
C TRP A 166 -8.87 10.35 -13.72
N ALA A 167 -9.66 11.32 -13.26
CA ALA A 167 -9.64 11.79 -11.87
C ALA A 167 -11.04 12.21 -11.41
N ASN A 168 -11.43 11.86 -10.19
CA ASN A 168 -12.63 12.44 -9.58
C ASN A 168 -12.44 13.96 -9.36
N LEU A 169 -13.49 14.77 -9.51
CA LEU A 169 -13.41 16.24 -9.42
C LEU A 169 -13.31 16.76 -7.96
N TYR A 170 -12.24 16.37 -7.28
CA TYR A 170 -11.81 16.93 -6.00
C TYR A 170 -10.40 17.52 -6.17
N PRO A 171 -10.07 18.70 -5.59
CA PRO A 171 -8.82 19.41 -5.88
C PRO A 171 -7.56 18.55 -5.75
N ARG A 172 -7.40 17.88 -4.60
CA ARG A 172 -6.31 16.94 -4.33
C ARG A 172 -6.25 15.76 -5.29
N VAL A 173 -7.39 15.23 -5.75
CA VAL A 173 -7.44 14.06 -6.64
C VAL A 173 -7.00 14.43 -8.06
N VAL A 174 -7.44 15.59 -8.54
CA VAL A 174 -6.99 16.15 -9.83
C VAL A 174 -5.50 16.51 -9.76
N GLN A 175 -5.02 17.04 -8.63
CA GLN A 175 -3.60 17.30 -8.39
C GLN A 175 -2.76 16.01 -8.43
N THR A 176 -3.21 14.92 -7.79
CA THR A 176 -2.50 13.62 -7.86
C THR A 176 -2.41 13.12 -9.30
N ALA A 177 -3.51 13.18 -10.06
CA ALA A 177 -3.52 12.75 -11.47
C ALA A 177 -2.61 13.61 -12.35
N GLN A 178 -2.61 14.94 -12.14
CA GLN A 178 -1.68 15.88 -12.78
C GLN A 178 -0.22 15.50 -12.50
N ASN A 179 0.15 15.36 -11.22
CA ASN A 179 1.51 15.04 -10.82
C ASN A 179 1.96 13.65 -11.28
N PHE A 180 1.07 12.66 -11.31
CA PHE A 180 1.31 11.37 -11.94
C PHE A 180 1.63 11.50 -13.43
N VAL A 181 0.83 12.24 -14.20
CA VAL A 181 1.09 12.44 -15.64
C VAL A 181 2.39 13.21 -15.88
N ARG A 182 2.74 14.18 -15.02
CA ARG A 182 4.06 14.86 -15.01
C ARG A 182 5.21 13.87 -14.75
N GLY A 183 5.05 12.90 -13.85
CA GLY A 183 6.04 11.85 -13.60
C GLY A 183 6.16 10.84 -14.72
N PHE A 184 5.03 10.47 -15.33
CA PHE A 184 4.95 9.45 -16.39
C PHE A 184 5.48 9.94 -17.75
N LEU A 185 5.21 11.21 -18.11
CA LEU A 185 5.61 11.82 -19.37
C LEU A 185 6.84 12.76 -19.26
N GLY A 186 7.20 13.20 -18.05
CA GLY A 186 8.27 14.18 -17.86
C GLY A 186 7.97 15.50 -18.57
N GLN A 187 8.96 16.04 -19.28
CA GLN A 187 8.85 17.32 -19.99
C GLN A 187 7.78 17.34 -21.10
N THR A 188 7.29 16.19 -21.58
CA THR A 188 6.25 16.15 -22.62
C THR A 188 4.83 16.19 -22.07
N ALA A 189 4.65 16.19 -20.74
CA ALA A 189 3.34 16.15 -20.09
C ALA A 189 2.37 17.22 -20.62
N THR A 190 2.78 18.50 -20.68
CA THR A 190 1.96 19.61 -21.16
C THR A 190 1.57 19.52 -22.66
N ALA A 191 2.22 18.65 -23.44
CA ALA A 191 1.98 18.51 -24.88
C ALA A 191 1.31 17.18 -25.29
N LEU A 192 1.41 16.13 -24.44
CA LEU A 192 0.91 14.78 -24.73
C LEU A 192 -0.03 14.22 -23.65
N GLY A 193 -0.03 14.78 -22.44
CA GLY A 193 -0.86 14.29 -21.34
C GLY A 193 -2.21 15.01 -21.28
N MET A 194 -3.23 14.28 -20.83
CA MET A 194 -4.58 14.77 -20.57
C MET A 194 -5.08 14.18 -19.25
N VAL A 195 -5.59 15.02 -18.35
CA VAL A 195 -6.35 14.57 -17.17
C VAL A 195 -7.83 14.82 -17.43
N VAL A 196 -8.63 13.76 -17.53
CA VAL A 196 -10.10 13.85 -17.63
C VAL A 196 -10.65 13.88 -16.21
N SER A 197 -11.12 15.04 -15.79
CA SER A 197 -11.85 15.18 -14.53
C SER A 197 -13.31 14.71 -14.71
N VAL A 198 -13.78 13.89 -13.78
CA VAL A 198 -15.12 13.30 -13.73
C VAL A 198 -15.90 14.00 -12.62
N ASN A 199 -16.90 14.82 -12.97
CA ASN A 199 -17.77 15.44 -11.99
C ASN A 199 -18.91 14.49 -11.61
N SER A 200 -18.69 13.68 -10.58
CA SER A 200 -19.67 12.71 -10.05
C SER A 200 -21.04 13.30 -9.70
N THR A 201 -21.18 14.61 -9.50
CA THR A 201 -22.48 15.27 -9.23
C THR A 201 -22.93 16.21 -10.35
N GLY A 202 -22.17 16.30 -11.45
CA GLY A 202 -22.34 17.30 -12.51
C GLY A 202 -23.63 17.16 -13.32
N SER A 203 -24.17 15.95 -13.46
CA SER A 203 -25.51 15.73 -14.02
C SER A 203 -26.16 14.46 -13.46
N PRO A 204 -27.51 14.33 -13.49
CA PRO A 204 -28.21 13.11 -13.10
C PRO A 204 -27.82 11.87 -13.91
N GLU A 205 -27.33 12.07 -15.13
CA GLU A 205 -26.89 11.04 -16.07
C GLU A 205 -25.55 10.38 -15.68
N ALA A 206 -24.78 11.03 -14.79
CA ALA A 206 -23.53 10.49 -14.20
C ALA A 206 -23.76 9.35 -13.18
N LEU A 207 -25.01 8.95 -12.92
CA LEU A 207 -25.36 7.98 -11.88
C LEU A 207 -24.68 6.62 -12.13
N PHE A 208 -23.77 6.26 -11.22
CA PHE A 208 -22.88 5.12 -11.36
C PHE A 208 -22.13 5.10 -12.71
N ASP A 209 -21.82 6.27 -13.28
CA ASP A 209 -20.86 6.49 -14.38
C ASP A 209 -19.80 7.51 -13.93
N SER A 210 -19.16 7.16 -12.82
CA SER A 210 -18.60 8.11 -11.85
C SER A 210 -17.38 7.53 -11.11
N LEU A 211 -16.50 8.42 -10.61
CA LEU A 211 -15.37 8.08 -9.72
C LEU A 211 -15.65 8.41 -8.24
N SER A 212 -16.91 8.72 -7.90
CA SER A 212 -17.50 8.66 -6.55
C SER A 212 -19.01 8.38 -6.64
N PRO A 213 -19.43 7.13 -6.97
CA PRO A 213 -20.83 6.77 -7.11
C PRO A 213 -21.68 6.98 -5.83
N SER A 214 -21.03 6.97 -4.65
CA SER A 214 -21.59 7.38 -3.36
C SER A 214 -22.35 8.71 -3.42
N ASP A 215 -21.82 9.69 -4.15
CA ASP A 215 -22.26 11.09 -4.09
C ASP A 215 -23.62 11.33 -4.77
N GLN A 216 -24.11 10.34 -5.53
CA GLN A 216 -25.42 10.33 -6.17
C GLN A 216 -26.35 9.23 -5.62
N CYS A 217 -26.01 8.65 -4.46
CA CYS A 217 -26.82 7.63 -3.80
C CYS A 217 -27.51 8.20 -2.53
N PRO A 218 -28.78 8.66 -2.60
CA PRO A 218 -29.49 9.25 -1.46
C PRO A 218 -29.61 8.39 -0.18
N LEU A 219 -29.38 7.08 -0.25
CA LEU A 219 -29.34 6.17 0.90
C LEU A 219 -27.91 5.67 1.23
N PHE A 220 -26.88 6.19 0.58
CA PHE A 220 -25.51 5.98 1.04
C PHE A 220 -25.30 6.68 2.39
N VAL A 221 -24.82 5.92 3.36
CA VAL A 221 -24.40 6.41 4.67
C VAL A 221 -23.09 5.71 5.01
N ASP A 222 -22.03 6.50 5.19
CA ASP A 222 -20.80 6.02 5.80
C ASP A 222 -21.09 5.73 7.29
N GLY A 223 -21.02 4.46 7.68
CA GLY A 223 -21.29 4.02 9.05
C GLY A 223 -20.27 4.49 10.09
N ASN A 224 -19.18 5.13 9.67
CA ASN A 224 -18.11 5.68 10.50
C ASN A 224 -17.67 4.71 11.63
N GLY A 225 -17.39 3.46 11.27
CA GLY A 225 -16.91 2.43 12.20
C GLY A 225 -17.98 1.74 13.06
N GLY A 226 -19.24 2.18 13.00
CA GLY A 226 -20.36 1.53 13.67
C GLY A 226 -20.25 1.50 15.21
N THR A 227 -20.95 0.55 15.82
CA THR A 227 -20.86 0.25 17.26
C THR A 227 -19.51 -0.35 17.66
N GLU A 228 -18.83 -0.97 16.69
CA GLU A 228 -17.62 -1.76 16.85
C GLU A 228 -16.41 -0.85 17.07
N GLN A 229 -16.24 0.22 16.27
CA GLN A 229 -15.20 1.22 16.51
C GLN A 229 -15.42 1.98 17.84
N VAL A 230 -16.68 2.26 18.21
CA VAL A 230 -16.99 2.89 19.51
C VAL A 230 -16.57 1.97 20.66
N SER A 231 -16.97 0.70 20.61
CA SER A 231 -16.61 -0.31 21.62
C SER A 231 -15.10 -0.48 21.75
N TRP A 232 -14.37 -0.41 20.63
CA TRP A 232 -12.92 -0.53 20.63
C TRP A 232 -12.22 0.73 21.18
N ASN A 233 -12.69 1.92 20.80
CA ASN A 233 -12.19 3.20 21.32
C ASN A 233 -12.28 3.27 22.86
N ASP A 234 -13.38 2.77 23.44
CA ASP A 234 -13.59 2.66 24.89
C ASP A 234 -12.62 1.66 25.59
N ILE A 235 -11.93 0.80 24.83
CA ILE A 235 -10.94 -0.17 25.34
C ILE A 235 -9.51 0.39 25.25
N TYR A 236 -9.06 0.87 24.09
CA TYR A 236 -7.64 1.21 23.90
C TYR A 236 -7.27 2.66 24.28
N LEU A 237 -8.20 3.62 24.20
CA LEU A 237 -7.87 5.02 24.52
C LEU A 237 -7.65 5.29 26.02
N PRO A 238 -8.43 4.73 26.98
CA PRO A 238 -8.26 5.07 28.39
C PRO A 238 -6.88 4.72 28.99
N PRO A 239 -6.26 3.55 28.72
CA PRO A 239 -4.90 3.26 29.21
C PRO A 239 -3.84 4.22 28.64
N ILE A 240 -4.00 4.64 27.38
CA ILE A 240 -3.08 5.58 26.74
C ILE A 240 -3.26 6.98 27.33
N LEU A 241 -4.49 7.42 27.57
CA LEU A 241 -4.79 8.67 28.25
C LEU A 241 -4.18 8.70 29.66
N GLU A 242 -4.34 7.62 30.44
CA GLU A 242 -3.72 7.50 31.77
C GLU A 242 -2.20 7.68 31.68
N ARG A 243 -1.53 6.95 30.76
CA ARG A 243 -0.08 7.09 30.52
C ARG A 243 0.32 8.51 30.15
N ILE A 244 -0.32 9.11 29.14
CA ILE A 244 0.02 10.44 28.63
C ILE A 244 -0.16 11.50 29.73
N GLN A 245 -1.23 11.41 30.53
CA GLN A 245 -1.50 12.36 31.59
C GLN A 245 -0.45 12.27 32.73
N THR A 246 0.22 11.13 32.95
CA THR A 246 1.33 11.05 33.93
C THR A 246 2.56 11.89 33.55
N LEU A 247 2.72 12.24 32.27
CA LEU A 247 3.85 13.04 31.77
C LEU A 247 3.63 14.55 31.94
N ILE A 248 2.46 14.96 32.44
CA ILE A 248 1.98 16.34 32.50
C ILE A 248 1.67 16.73 33.96
N THR A 249 2.10 17.93 34.36
CA THR A 249 1.81 18.50 35.68
C THR A 249 1.30 19.93 35.52
N GLY A 250 0.23 20.30 36.23
CA GLY A 250 -0.46 21.59 36.05
C GLY A 250 -1.97 21.40 35.96
N ASP A 251 -2.64 22.24 35.17
CA ASP A 251 -4.08 22.22 34.91
C ASP A 251 -4.46 21.76 33.47
N LEU A 252 -3.48 21.30 32.67
CA LEU A 252 -3.73 20.67 31.37
C LEU A 252 -4.19 19.21 31.55
N GLU A 253 -5.51 19.02 31.49
CA GLU A 253 -6.16 17.70 31.48
C GLU A 253 -6.63 17.34 30.07
N PHE A 254 -6.13 16.24 29.50
CA PHE A 254 -6.64 15.68 28.26
C PHE A 254 -7.85 14.76 28.50
N ASP A 255 -8.66 14.54 27.46
CA ASP A 255 -9.67 13.49 27.41
C ASP A 255 -9.46 12.56 26.20
N VAL A 256 -10.23 11.48 26.11
CA VAL A 256 -10.07 10.46 25.05
C VAL A 256 -10.28 11.04 23.64
N THR A 257 -11.02 12.14 23.50
CA THR A 257 -11.20 12.85 22.22
C THR A 257 -9.89 13.50 21.77
N ASP A 258 -9.18 14.17 22.68
CA ASP A 258 -7.86 14.76 22.39
C ASP A 258 -6.88 13.66 21.97
N VAL A 259 -6.80 12.57 22.75
CA VAL A 259 -5.86 11.47 22.49
C VAL A 259 -6.15 10.79 21.15
N SER A 260 -7.42 10.65 20.77
CA SER A 260 -7.82 10.01 19.50
C SER A 260 -7.30 10.71 18.24
N ILE A 261 -7.00 12.02 18.30
CA ILE A 261 -6.48 12.78 17.16
C ILE A 261 -4.95 12.92 17.15
N MET A 262 -4.23 12.45 18.17
CA MET A 262 -2.77 12.57 18.23
C MET A 262 -2.04 11.62 17.24
N PRO A 263 -2.46 10.36 17.03
CA PRO A 263 -1.90 9.52 15.94
C PRO A 263 -2.24 10.07 14.55
N TYR A 264 -3.42 10.69 14.39
CA TYR A 264 -3.80 11.40 13.17
C TYR A 264 -2.86 12.58 12.89
N LEU A 265 -2.51 13.36 13.91
CA LEU A 265 -1.51 14.43 13.84
C LEU A 265 -0.11 13.90 13.50
N CYS A 266 0.33 12.78 14.10
CA CYS A 266 1.59 12.12 13.75
C CYS A 266 1.71 11.87 12.24
N GLY A 267 0.72 11.20 11.64
CA GLY A 267 0.70 10.94 10.19
C GLY A 267 0.66 12.24 9.37
N PHE A 268 -0.29 13.12 9.66
CA PHE A 268 -0.53 14.32 8.87
C PHE A 268 0.58 15.37 8.92
N GLU A 269 1.07 15.72 10.12
CA GLU A 269 2.14 16.71 10.23
C GLU A 269 3.41 16.24 9.51
N SER A 270 3.76 14.95 9.65
CA SER A 270 4.97 14.38 9.08
C SER A 270 5.04 14.52 7.55
N GLN A 271 3.93 14.27 6.85
CA GLN A 271 3.86 14.46 5.39
C GLN A 271 3.63 15.92 4.94
N ILE A 272 3.14 16.80 5.83
CA ILE A 272 3.04 18.24 5.53
C ILE A 272 4.41 18.92 5.63
N THR A 273 5.21 18.61 6.65
CA THR A 273 6.53 19.22 6.87
C THR A 273 7.67 18.49 6.17
N GLY A 274 7.50 17.19 5.87
CA GLY A 274 8.59 16.32 5.41
C GLY A 274 9.55 15.87 6.51
N THR A 275 9.13 15.97 7.78
CA THR A 275 9.93 15.62 8.97
C THR A 275 9.05 14.93 9.99
N LEU A 276 9.51 13.85 10.63
CA LEU A 276 8.71 13.12 11.63
C LEU A 276 8.17 14.06 12.72
N SER A 277 6.85 14.04 12.91
CA SER A 277 6.15 14.84 13.92
C SER A 277 6.50 14.39 15.34
N PRO A 278 6.62 15.32 16.32
CA PRO A 278 6.81 14.94 17.71
C PRO A 278 5.64 14.10 18.27
N TRP A 279 4.43 14.20 17.71
CA TRP A 279 3.31 13.32 18.08
C TRP A 279 3.62 11.83 17.81
N CYS A 280 4.50 11.51 16.86
CA CYS A 280 4.96 10.14 16.62
C CYS A 280 5.88 9.59 17.72
N GLY A 281 6.42 10.45 18.60
CA GLY A 281 7.13 10.04 19.81
C GLY A 281 6.21 9.72 20.99
N VAL A 282 4.95 10.17 20.95
CA VAL A 282 4.01 10.04 22.08
C VAL A 282 3.50 8.61 22.26
N PHE A 283 3.57 7.76 21.23
CA PHE A 283 3.00 6.41 21.19
C PHE A 283 4.02 5.35 20.81
N SER A 284 3.91 4.16 21.39
CA SER A 284 4.62 2.95 20.98
C SER A 284 3.91 2.21 19.83
N ASP A 285 4.61 1.34 19.10
CA ASP A 285 3.98 0.52 18.04
C ASP A 285 2.80 -0.31 18.55
N ALA A 286 2.83 -0.74 19.81
CA ALA A 286 1.74 -1.50 20.43
C ALA A 286 0.47 -0.66 20.62
N GLU A 287 0.61 0.65 20.84
CA GLU A 287 -0.52 1.58 20.97
C GLU A 287 -0.99 2.06 19.60
N LEU A 288 -0.05 2.30 18.67
CA LEU A 288 -0.39 2.68 17.29
C LEU A 288 -1.08 1.54 16.54
N LYS A 289 -0.78 0.26 16.81
CA LYS A 289 -1.54 -0.89 16.28
C LYS A 289 -2.97 -0.98 16.80
N GLN A 290 -3.24 -0.46 18.00
CA GLN A 290 -4.60 -0.35 18.51
C GLN A 290 -5.36 0.82 17.85
N TYR A 291 -4.66 1.90 17.49
CA TYR A 291 -5.20 2.96 16.64
C TYR A 291 -5.43 2.51 15.19
N GLU A 292 -4.50 1.76 14.58
CA GLU A 292 -4.64 1.13 13.26
C GLU A 292 -5.92 0.30 13.19
N TYR A 293 -6.12 -0.60 14.16
CA TYR A 293 -7.32 -1.42 14.22
C TYR A 293 -8.61 -0.59 14.41
N SER A 294 -8.54 0.57 15.08
CA SER A 294 -9.65 1.53 15.09
C SER A 294 -9.92 2.11 13.69
N GLN A 295 -8.89 2.34 12.87
CA GLN A 295 -9.07 2.71 11.46
C GLN A 295 -9.59 1.54 10.61
N ASP A 296 -9.21 0.30 10.92
CA ASP A 296 -9.70 -0.88 10.20
C ASP A 296 -11.20 -1.06 10.41
N LEU A 297 -11.66 -0.96 11.67
CA LEU A 297 -13.08 -0.87 12.01
C LEU A 297 -13.75 0.33 11.32
N ARG A 298 -13.12 1.53 11.34
CA ARG A 298 -13.62 2.75 10.69
C ARG A 298 -13.94 2.57 9.21
N TYR A 299 -13.11 1.83 8.47
CA TYR A 299 -13.34 1.57 7.05
C TYR A 299 -14.24 0.34 6.84
N TYR A 300 -14.01 -0.77 7.54
CA TYR A 300 -14.78 -2.02 7.42
C TYR A 300 -16.27 -1.82 7.69
N TYR A 301 -16.62 -1.13 8.78
CA TYR A 301 -18.00 -0.78 9.16
C TYR A 301 -18.43 0.61 8.69
N GLY A 302 -17.52 1.38 8.08
CA GLY A 302 -17.86 2.66 7.42
C GLY A 302 -18.45 2.44 6.03
N MET A 303 -17.65 1.87 5.12
CA MET A 303 -18.07 1.59 3.74
C MET A 303 -17.52 0.28 3.14
N GLY A 304 -16.74 -0.47 3.92
CA GLY A 304 -16.15 -1.75 3.55
C GLY A 304 -17.09 -2.95 3.78
N PRO A 305 -16.53 -4.19 3.80
CA PRO A 305 -17.29 -5.44 3.81
C PRO A 305 -18.26 -5.64 4.98
N GLY A 306 -18.11 -4.91 6.08
CA GLY A 306 -19.05 -4.90 7.22
C GLY A 306 -20.40 -4.21 6.92
N THR A 307 -20.61 -3.68 5.71
CA THR A 307 -21.80 -2.92 5.32
C THR A 307 -22.46 -3.47 4.04
N ASP A 308 -23.79 -3.41 3.92
CA ASP A 308 -24.53 -4.00 2.77
C ASP A 308 -24.64 -3.08 1.53
N LEU A 309 -24.92 -1.78 1.73
CA LEU A 309 -25.10 -0.84 0.61
C LEU A 309 -23.79 -0.13 0.21
N PRO A 310 -23.03 0.49 1.12
CA PRO A 310 -21.78 1.18 0.78
C PRO A 310 -20.76 0.30 0.04
N SER A 311 -20.51 -0.92 0.53
CA SER A 311 -19.56 -1.90 -0.07
C SER A 311 -19.84 -2.28 -1.53
N LYS A 312 -21.01 -1.89 -2.06
CA LYS A 312 -21.48 -2.22 -3.41
C LYS A 312 -21.48 -1.01 -4.35
N MET A 313 -21.07 0.18 -3.88
CA MET A 313 -21.07 1.41 -4.69
C MET A 313 -20.16 1.32 -5.92
N MET A 314 -18.98 0.72 -5.79
CA MET A 314 -18.02 0.59 -6.89
C MET A 314 -18.23 -0.66 -7.77
N LEU A 315 -19.27 -1.48 -7.55
CA LEU A 315 -19.52 -2.66 -8.37
C LEU A 315 -19.78 -2.35 -9.86
N PRO A 316 -20.58 -1.33 -10.24
CA PRO A 316 -20.74 -0.97 -11.66
C PRO A 316 -19.42 -0.53 -12.30
N TYR A 317 -18.63 0.28 -11.60
CA TYR A 317 -17.30 0.71 -12.04
C TYR A 317 -16.38 -0.49 -12.29
N LEU A 318 -16.26 -1.38 -11.30
CA LEU A 318 -15.42 -2.57 -11.40
C LEU A 318 -15.88 -3.52 -12.52
N ASN A 319 -17.19 -3.70 -12.69
CA ASN A 319 -17.75 -4.53 -13.75
C ASN A 319 -17.39 -4.00 -15.15
N THR A 320 -17.52 -2.69 -15.37
CA THR A 320 -17.12 -2.06 -16.65
C THR A 320 -15.60 -2.12 -16.85
N LEU A 321 -14.80 -1.87 -15.81
CA LEU A 321 -13.33 -1.98 -15.87
C LEU A 321 -12.87 -3.41 -16.21
N VAL A 322 -13.44 -4.42 -15.56
CA VAL A 322 -13.15 -5.84 -15.83
C VAL A 322 -13.63 -6.24 -17.23
N GLY A 323 -14.76 -5.70 -17.70
CA GLY A 323 -15.20 -5.86 -19.08
C GLY A 323 -14.23 -5.28 -20.12
N LEU A 324 -13.56 -4.16 -19.82
CA LEU A 324 -12.49 -3.61 -20.66
C LEU A 324 -11.24 -4.51 -20.63
N LEU A 325 -10.80 -4.95 -19.45
CA LEU A 325 -9.64 -5.86 -19.31
C LEU A 325 -9.88 -7.24 -19.96
N ALA A 326 -11.10 -7.76 -19.92
CA ALA A 326 -11.46 -9.01 -20.57
C ALA A 326 -11.37 -8.92 -22.10
N GLN A 327 -11.78 -7.79 -22.68
CA GLN A 327 -11.58 -7.48 -24.11
C GLN A 327 -10.08 -7.29 -24.42
N GLY A 328 -9.35 -6.54 -23.59
CA GLY A 328 -7.91 -6.30 -23.72
C GLY A 328 -7.54 -5.00 -24.43
N PRO A 329 -6.27 -4.86 -24.89
CA PRO A 329 -5.78 -3.66 -25.54
C PRO A 329 -6.35 -3.48 -26.96
N GLY A 330 -6.33 -2.24 -27.49
CA GLY A 330 -6.86 -1.90 -28.82
C GLY A 330 -8.34 -1.49 -28.85
N ILE A 331 -8.96 -1.28 -27.69
CA ILE A 331 -10.31 -0.68 -27.57
C ILE A 331 -10.22 0.79 -27.98
N ASN A 332 -11.11 1.25 -28.86
CA ASN A 332 -11.19 2.65 -29.26
C ASN A 332 -12.22 3.42 -28.42
N GLY A 333 -11.81 4.59 -27.92
CA GLY A 333 -12.70 5.61 -27.35
C GLY A 333 -12.94 6.79 -28.29
N THR A 334 -13.77 7.74 -27.86
CA THR A 334 -14.15 8.95 -28.61
C THR A 334 -13.98 10.21 -27.75
N TYR A 335 -13.29 11.22 -28.28
CA TYR A 335 -13.14 12.55 -27.69
C TYR A 335 -14.43 13.37 -27.78
N ALA A 336 -14.56 14.43 -26.96
CA ALA A 336 -15.69 15.37 -27.02
C ALA A 336 -15.92 16.01 -28.41
N ASN A 337 -14.87 16.09 -29.25
CA ASN A 337 -14.94 16.60 -30.62
C ASN A 337 -15.34 15.54 -31.68
N GLY A 338 -15.63 14.30 -31.28
CA GLY A 338 -16.02 13.20 -32.17
C GLY A 338 -14.87 12.48 -32.88
N THR A 339 -13.61 12.83 -32.63
CA THR A 339 -12.44 12.04 -33.08
C THR A 339 -12.15 10.88 -32.12
N SER A 340 -11.39 9.87 -32.55
CA SER A 340 -11.17 8.64 -31.77
C SER A 340 -9.74 8.54 -31.20
N PHE A 341 -9.60 7.81 -30.09
CA PHE A 341 -8.32 7.42 -29.47
C PHE A 341 -8.28 5.92 -29.17
N GLU A 342 -7.09 5.31 -29.13
CA GLU A 342 -6.91 3.98 -28.50
C GLU A 342 -6.87 4.17 -26.97
N LEU A 343 -7.68 3.41 -26.24
CA LEU A 343 -7.67 3.37 -24.78
C LEU A 343 -6.26 3.00 -24.28
N PRO A 344 -5.63 3.79 -23.40
CA PRO A 344 -4.30 3.48 -22.88
C PRO A 344 -4.19 2.08 -22.29
N LYS A 345 -3.10 1.37 -22.59
CA LYS A 345 -2.82 0.05 -22.01
C LYS A 345 -2.42 0.12 -20.53
N ILE A 346 -2.19 1.33 -20.02
CA ILE A 346 -2.06 1.69 -18.62
C ILE A 346 -3.24 2.62 -18.33
N ILE A 347 -4.33 2.07 -17.81
CA ILE A 347 -5.53 2.82 -17.42
C ILE A 347 -5.29 3.38 -16.01
N THR A 348 -5.47 4.68 -15.79
CA THR A 348 -5.25 5.31 -14.48
C THR A 348 -6.46 6.11 -14.04
N ALA A 349 -6.98 5.81 -12.85
CA ALA A 349 -8.17 6.44 -12.28
C ALA A 349 -7.89 6.88 -10.83
N PHE A 350 -7.95 8.19 -10.59
CA PHE A 350 -7.68 8.79 -9.30
C PHE A 350 -8.99 9.11 -8.55
N MET A 351 -9.06 8.77 -7.26
CA MET A 351 -10.29 8.86 -6.44
C MET A 351 -9.98 9.08 -4.95
N ASN A 352 -10.99 8.97 -4.08
CA ASN A 352 -10.86 9.12 -2.62
C ASN A 352 -10.62 7.77 -1.92
N ASP A 353 -10.22 7.82 -0.66
CA ASP A 353 -10.15 6.70 0.29
C ASP A 353 -11.44 5.88 0.30
N GLY A 354 -12.59 6.54 0.35
CA GLY A 354 -13.90 5.88 0.34
C GLY A 354 -14.08 4.96 -0.88
N GLN A 355 -13.82 5.46 -2.08
CA GLN A 355 -13.94 4.66 -3.30
C GLN A 355 -12.88 3.57 -3.43
N ILE A 356 -11.67 3.76 -2.90
CA ILE A 356 -10.68 2.67 -2.81
C ILE A 356 -11.17 1.57 -1.84
N THR A 357 -11.87 1.94 -0.77
CA THR A 357 -12.51 1.00 0.17
C THR A 357 -13.66 0.22 -0.47
N GLU A 358 -14.58 0.93 -1.13
CA GLU A 358 -15.71 0.36 -1.87
C GLU A 358 -15.23 -0.55 -3.02
N LEU A 359 -14.18 -0.15 -3.74
CA LEU A 359 -13.58 -0.92 -4.83
C LEU A 359 -12.89 -2.18 -4.30
N GLY A 360 -12.12 -2.06 -3.21
CA GLY A 360 -11.50 -3.20 -2.53
C GLY A 360 -12.53 -4.25 -2.11
N ALA A 361 -13.61 -3.82 -1.45
CA ALA A 361 -14.73 -4.70 -1.09
C ALA A 361 -15.41 -5.35 -2.31
N ALA A 362 -15.54 -4.60 -3.42
CA ALA A 362 -16.10 -5.11 -4.67
C ALA A 362 -15.23 -6.19 -5.35
N THR A 363 -13.90 -6.19 -5.17
CA THR A 363 -13.00 -7.18 -5.82
C THR A 363 -13.23 -8.63 -5.41
N GLY A 364 -13.67 -8.86 -4.18
CA GLY A 364 -13.79 -10.20 -3.61
C GLY A 364 -12.51 -10.82 -3.02
N ILE A 365 -11.40 -10.08 -2.95
CA ILE A 365 -10.20 -10.56 -2.22
C ILE A 365 -10.50 -10.88 -0.74
N TRP A 366 -11.47 -10.16 -0.15
CA TRP A 366 -11.91 -10.34 1.24
C TRP A 366 -13.20 -11.18 1.40
N ASP A 367 -13.65 -11.92 0.38
CA ASP A 367 -14.90 -12.70 0.44
C ASP A 367 -14.91 -13.81 1.52
N ASN A 368 -13.73 -14.23 1.99
CA ASN A 368 -13.55 -15.18 3.08
C ASN A 368 -12.87 -14.56 4.33
N ALA A 369 -12.69 -13.23 4.38
CA ALA A 369 -11.92 -12.59 5.44
C ALA A 369 -12.63 -12.63 6.80
N THR A 370 -11.83 -12.63 7.88
CA THR A 370 -12.32 -12.58 9.26
C THR A 370 -13.16 -11.32 9.50
N VAL A 371 -14.36 -11.48 10.07
CA VAL A 371 -15.19 -10.35 10.52
C VAL A 371 -14.52 -9.69 11.71
N LEU A 372 -14.32 -8.37 11.64
CA LEU A 372 -13.61 -7.62 12.67
C LEU A 372 -14.46 -7.49 13.94
N SER A 373 -13.84 -7.68 15.11
CA SER A 373 -14.49 -7.57 16.42
C SER A 373 -14.34 -6.18 17.01
N GLY A 374 -15.40 -5.62 17.59
CA GLY A 374 -15.34 -4.36 18.34
C GLY A 374 -14.69 -4.47 19.73
N THR A 375 -14.26 -5.66 20.17
CA THR A 375 -13.73 -5.88 21.52
C THR A 375 -12.34 -6.51 21.58
N GLU A 376 -11.79 -6.98 20.45
CA GLU A 376 -10.46 -7.58 20.34
C GLU A 376 -9.94 -7.48 18.90
N ILE A 377 -8.61 -7.55 18.73
CA ILE A 377 -7.98 -7.67 17.40
C ILE A 377 -7.94 -9.17 17.05
N PRO A 378 -8.63 -9.66 16.00
CA PRO A 378 -8.66 -11.08 15.67
C PRO A 378 -7.29 -11.58 15.19
N GLU A 379 -6.91 -12.81 15.55
CA GLU A 379 -5.68 -13.41 15.05
C GLU A 379 -5.76 -13.64 13.53
N GLY A 380 -4.80 -13.09 12.77
CA GLY A 380 -4.66 -13.34 11.34
C GLY A 380 -5.71 -12.67 10.42
N TYR A 381 -6.34 -11.58 10.85
CA TYR A 381 -7.23 -10.80 9.98
C TYR A 381 -6.49 -10.16 8.77
N GLU A 382 -7.14 -10.15 7.61
CA GLU A 382 -6.55 -9.74 6.31
C GLU A 382 -7.05 -8.37 5.82
N TYR A 383 -8.01 -7.76 6.53
CA TYR A 383 -8.54 -6.43 6.25
C TYR A 383 -7.85 -5.40 7.16
N ILE A 384 -6.71 -4.89 6.69
CA ILE A 384 -5.93 -3.86 7.38
C ILE A 384 -5.89 -2.63 6.47
N SER A 385 -6.45 -1.53 6.93
CA SER A 385 -6.72 -0.30 6.17
C SER A 385 -5.45 0.41 5.72
N SER A 386 -4.42 0.44 6.56
CA SER A 386 -3.12 1.04 6.24
C SER A 386 -2.53 0.43 4.95
N HIS A 387 -2.67 -0.88 4.73
CA HIS A 387 -2.12 -1.60 3.58
C HIS A 387 -2.71 -1.18 2.22
N PHE A 388 -3.88 -0.52 2.17
CA PHE A 388 -4.59 -0.23 0.90
C PHE A 388 -5.26 1.14 0.80
N VAL A 389 -5.61 1.78 1.92
CA VAL A 389 -6.07 3.18 2.00
C VAL A 389 -5.07 4.10 2.71
N SER A 390 -3.78 3.76 2.72
CA SER A 390 -2.70 4.76 2.91
C SER A 390 -2.90 5.99 2.01
N MET A 391 -2.18 7.08 2.25
CA MET A 391 -2.05 8.12 1.22
C MET A 391 -1.45 7.48 -0.05
N ARG A 392 -1.94 7.88 -1.24
CA ARG A 392 -1.71 7.17 -2.51
C ARG A 392 -2.07 5.66 -2.52
N GLY A 393 -2.93 5.21 -1.60
CA GLY A 393 -3.42 3.84 -1.52
C GLY A 393 -3.97 3.34 -2.86
N THR A 394 -3.54 2.17 -3.31
CA THR A 394 -3.66 1.73 -4.71
C THR A 394 -4.24 0.32 -4.81
N VAL A 395 -5.31 0.18 -5.58
CA VAL A 395 -5.87 -1.10 -6.06
C VAL A 395 -5.60 -1.20 -7.56
N ALA A 396 -4.67 -2.06 -7.96
CA ALA A 396 -4.29 -2.25 -9.35
C ALA A 396 -4.63 -3.65 -9.87
N PHE A 397 -4.92 -3.73 -11.17
CA PHE A 397 -5.25 -4.96 -11.89
C PHE A 397 -4.27 -5.14 -13.05
N GLU A 398 -3.51 -6.24 -13.06
CA GLU A 398 -2.69 -6.64 -14.20
C GLU A 398 -3.43 -7.69 -15.05
N ARG A 399 -3.54 -7.45 -16.35
CA ARG A 399 -4.02 -8.44 -17.33
C ARG A 399 -2.83 -9.21 -17.88
N LEU A 400 -2.67 -10.44 -17.42
CA LEU A 400 -1.58 -11.34 -17.81
C LEU A 400 -2.02 -12.21 -19.00
N ASN A 401 -1.16 -12.37 -20.01
CA ASN A 401 -1.27 -13.41 -21.02
C ASN A 401 -0.14 -14.42 -20.79
N CYS A 402 -0.48 -15.66 -20.45
CA CYS A 402 0.46 -16.67 -20.00
C CYS A 402 0.45 -17.90 -20.92
N ALA A 403 1.63 -18.33 -21.37
CA ALA A 403 1.78 -19.58 -22.11
C ALA A 403 1.77 -20.77 -21.13
N VAL A 404 0.62 -21.43 -20.99
CA VAL A 404 0.45 -22.55 -20.06
C VAL A 404 0.58 -23.91 -20.77
N ALA A 405 1.10 -24.90 -20.06
CA ALA A 405 1.12 -26.28 -20.55
C ALA A 405 -0.31 -26.79 -20.79
N PRO A 406 -0.56 -27.63 -21.80
CA PRO A 406 -1.89 -28.14 -22.06
C PRO A 406 -2.31 -29.04 -20.90
N ALA A 407 -3.46 -28.74 -20.28
CA ALA A 407 -3.99 -29.54 -19.18
C ALA A 407 -4.05 -31.02 -19.59
N VAL A 408 -3.28 -31.87 -18.89
CA VAL A 408 -3.16 -33.29 -19.21
C VAL A 408 -4.48 -33.97 -18.86
N LYS A 409 -5.39 -34.03 -19.83
CA LYS A 409 -6.67 -34.74 -19.70
C LYS A 409 -6.38 -36.17 -19.26
N PRO A 410 -6.86 -36.61 -18.07
CA PRO A 410 -6.79 -38.01 -17.69
C PRO A 410 -7.49 -38.83 -18.78
N ARG A 411 -6.85 -39.90 -19.27
CA ARG A 411 -7.52 -40.82 -20.20
C ARG A 411 -8.71 -41.43 -19.46
N GLY A 412 -9.92 -41.15 -19.95
CA GLY A 412 -11.11 -41.18 -19.11
C GLY A 412 -11.48 -42.56 -18.56
N SER A 413 -11.50 -42.68 -17.24
CA SER A 413 -12.58 -43.36 -16.53
C SER A 413 -13.61 -42.31 -16.14
N VAL A 414 -14.89 -42.50 -16.50
CA VAL A 414 -15.96 -41.55 -16.13
C VAL A 414 -16.34 -41.75 -14.67
N ILE A 415 -15.79 -40.92 -13.78
CA ILE A 415 -16.29 -40.74 -12.42
C ILE A 415 -16.64 -39.25 -12.27
N LYS A 416 -17.90 -38.95 -11.95
CA LYS A 416 -18.32 -37.59 -11.60
C LYS A 416 -17.76 -37.26 -10.22
N ALA A 417 -16.69 -36.47 -10.17
CA ALA A 417 -16.19 -35.94 -8.90
C ALA A 417 -17.24 -34.99 -8.29
N ARG A 418 -17.85 -35.43 -7.18
CA ARG A 418 -18.70 -34.58 -6.33
C ARG A 418 -17.78 -33.87 -5.35
N ARG A 419 -17.89 -32.54 -5.24
CA ARG A 419 -17.06 -31.72 -4.34
C ARG A 419 -17.61 -31.88 -2.91
N GLU A 420 -16.97 -32.72 -2.10
CA GLU A 420 -17.31 -32.95 -0.69
C GLU A 420 -16.05 -32.83 0.18
N GLU A 421 -16.24 -32.46 1.45
CA GLU A 421 -15.19 -31.88 2.30
C GLU A 421 -14.10 -32.87 2.76
N VAL A 422 -12.85 -32.40 2.77
CA VAL A 422 -11.77 -32.98 3.59
C VAL A 422 -11.34 -31.92 4.60
N LYS A 423 -11.76 -32.07 5.86
CA LYS A 423 -11.33 -31.17 6.94
C LYS A 423 -9.85 -31.40 7.24
N ARG A 424 -9.10 -30.30 7.37
CA ARG A 424 -7.69 -30.27 7.80
C ARG A 424 -7.59 -29.24 8.92
N GLU A 425 -7.08 -29.65 10.07
CA GLU A 425 -6.79 -28.76 11.19
C GLU A 425 -5.29 -28.44 11.20
N ALA A 426 -4.93 -27.20 11.53
CA ALA A 426 -3.53 -26.77 11.61
C ALA A 426 -2.99 -27.00 13.03
N ALA A 427 -1.78 -27.56 13.13
CA ALA A 427 -1.05 -27.67 14.39
C ALA A 427 -0.20 -26.40 14.63
N GLY A 428 -0.10 -25.97 15.89
CA GLY A 428 0.49 -24.68 16.27
C GLY A 428 1.99 -24.53 15.95
N LYS A 429 2.38 -23.30 15.62
CA LYS A 429 3.74 -22.89 15.23
C LYS A 429 4.54 -22.49 16.48
N ILE A 430 5.69 -23.12 16.72
CA ILE A 430 6.64 -22.72 17.77
C ILE A 430 7.99 -22.43 17.12
N THR A 431 8.48 -21.20 17.27
CA THR A 431 9.79 -20.76 16.78
C THR A 431 10.83 -20.85 17.90
N ILE A 432 11.98 -21.47 17.66
CA ILE A 432 13.12 -21.46 18.58
C ILE A 432 14.36 -20.96 17.82
N THR A 433 14.81 -19.76 18.19
CA THR A 433 16.02 -19.14 17.61
C THR A 433 17.27 -19.64 18.35
N ILE A 434 18.25 -20.19 17.63
CA ILE A 434 19.55 -20.59 18.19
C ILE A 434 20.64 -19.79 17.48
N CYS A 435 21.17 -18.75 18.16
CA CYS A 435 22.30 -17.97 17.65
C CYS A 435 23.63 -18.65 18.04
N PRO A 436 24.54 -18.94 17.09
CA PRO A 436 25.85 -19.50 17.41
C PRO A 436 26.78 -18.43 17.99
N THR A 437 27.23 -18.61 19.23
CA THR A 437 28.24 -17.76 19.87
C THR A 437 29.66 -18.23 19.53
N GLN A 438 30.34 -17.54 18.62
CA GLN A 438 31.79 -17.71 18.44
C GLN A 438 32.58 -16.77 19.33
N THR A 439 33.35 -17.33 20.25
CA THR A 439 34.47 -16.65 20.89
C THR A 439 35.75 -16.84 20.06
N GLY A 440 36.48 -15.76 19.81
CA GLY A 440 37.76 -15.84 19.10
C GLY A 440 38.86 -16.54 19.92
N PRO A 441 39.91 -17.02 19.24
CA PRO A 441 41.22 -16.40 19.51
C PRO A 441 42.08 -16.17 18.25
N PHE A 442 43.25 -15.56 18.47
CA PHE A 442 44.18 -15.09 17.44
C PHE A 442 44.95 -16.21 16.71
N ALA A 443 45.47 -15.85 15.53
CA ALA A 443 46.10 -16.73 14.55
C ALA A 443 47.37 -17.46 15.01
N THR A 444 47.55 -18.69 14.52
CA THR A 444 48.83 -19.20 13.98
C THR A 444 48.55 -20.26 12.92
N TYR A 445 49.25 -20.23 11.77
CA TYR A 445 49.05 -21.22 10.71
C TYR A 445 49.85 -22.51 10.95
N THR A 446 49.21 -23.67 10.84
CA THR A 446 49.85 -24.98 10.59
C THR A 446 48.88 -25.87 9.79
N LYS A 447 49.40 -26.83 9.02
CA LYS A 447 48.70 -27.42 7.87
C LYS A 447 47.93 -28.72 8.20
N THR A 448 46.72 -28.82 7.66
CA THR A 448 45.89 -30.04 7.46
C THR A 448 45.03 -30.54 8.63
N ALA A 449 43.71 -30.31 8.52
CA ALA A 449 42.67 -31.32 8.75
C ALA A 449 41.38 -30.85 8.04
N GLN A 450 40.65 -31.77 7.39
CA GLN A 450 39.34 -31.46 6.82
C GLN A 450 38.28 -31.74 7.89
N SER A 451 37.79 -30.69 8.56
CA SER A 451 36.77 -30.80 9.60
C SER A 451 35.36 -30.90 9.01
N SER A 452 34.64 -31.97 9.36
CA SER A 452 33.20 -32.08 9.17
C SER A 452 32.49 -31.81 10.50
N SER A 453 31.52 -30.90 10.52
CA SER A 453 30.61 -30.76 11.66
C SER A 453 29.48 -31.80 11.56
N THR A 454 29.20 -32.47 12.68
CA THR A 454 28.03 -33.33 12.86
C THR A 454 27.05 -32.62 13.78
N SER A 455 25.81 -32.45 13.34
CA SER A 455 24.74 -31.86 14.13
C SER A 455 23.70 -32.93 14.45
N THR A 456 23.54 -33.24 15.74
CA THR A 456 22.57 -34.20 16.28
C THR A 456 21.30 -33.45 16.68
N ILE A 457 20.21 -33.64 15.94
CA ILE A 457 18.89 -33.08 16.24
C ILE A 457 18.12 -34.10 17.07
N THR A 458 17.49 -33.67 18.17
CA THR A 458 16.61 -34.52 18.99
C THR A 458 15.26 -33.83 19.16
N GLU A 459 14.23 -34.45 18.60
CA GLU A 459 12.84 -33.99 18.61
C GLU A 459 12.04 -34.81 19.63
N THR A 460 11.07 -34.19 20.31
CA THR A 460 10.13 -34.90 21.20
C THR A 460 8.70 -34.55 20.79
N GLN A 461 8.07 -35.42 20.01
CA GLN A 461 6.66 -35.26 19.61
C GLN A 461 5.74 -35.72 20.75
N VAL A 462 4.60 -35.04 20.92
CA VAL A 462 3.62 -35.32 21.98
C VAL A 462 2.22 -35.42 21.38
N TYR A 463 1.70 -36.64 21.29
CA TYR A 463 0.36 -36.92 20.76
C TYR A 463 -0.67 -36.97 21.89
N THR A 464 -1.90 -36.56 21.62
CA THR A 464 -3.05 -36.77 22.53
C THR A 464 -3.97 -37.80 21.90
N ILE A 465 -4.33 -38.86 22.64
CA ILE A 465 -5.20 -39.93 22.12
C ILE A 465 -6.64 -39.39 22.05
N THR A 466 -7.15 -39.16 20.84
CA THR A 466 -8.50 -38.61 20.61
C THR A 466 -9.59 -39.68 20.43
N SER A 467 -9.22 -40.89 19.99
CA SER A 467 -10.11 -42.06 19.89
C SER A 467 -9.31 -43.37 19.87
N CYS A 468 -10.02 -44.51 19.95
CA CYS A 468 -9.50 -45.84 19.62
C CYS A 468 -10.54 -46.62 18.82
N ALA A 469 -10.14 -47.75 18.23
CA ALA A 469 -11.07 -48.72 17.66
C ALA A 469 -12.04 -49.28 18.73
N PRO A 470 -13.28 -49.69 18.37
CA PRO A 470 -14.32 -50.14 19.32
C PRO A 470 -13.92 -51.35 20.20
N GLU A 471 -12.89 -52.07 19.80
CA GLU A 471 -12.40 -53.30 20.42
C GLU A 471 -11.45 -53.01 21.60
N ILE A 472 -10.96 -51.78 21.74
CA ILE A 472 -10.07 -51.35 22.83
C ILE A 472 -10.90 -50.97 24.06
N THR A 473 -11.26 -51.98 24.86
CA THR A 473 -12.15 -51.86 26.04
C THR A 473 -11.66 -50.92 27.16
N ASN A 474 -10.42 -50.43 27.11
CA ASN A 474 -9.88 -49.42 28.03
C ASN A 474 -9.07 -48.34 27.29
N CYS A 475 -9.67 -47.72 26.27
CA CYS A 475 -9.03 -46.64 25.50
C CYS A 475 -8.71 -45.42 26.39
N PRO A 476 -7.44 -44.99 26.52
CA PRO A 476 -7.05 -43.87 27.38
C PRO A 476 -7.20 -42.51 26.66
N VAL A 477 -8.42 -42.20 26.20
CA VAL A 477 -8.75 -40.92 25.54
C VAL A 477 -8.34 -39.74 26.42
N GLY A 478 -7.72 -38.73 25.82
CA GLY A 478 -7.21 -37.54 26.51
C GLY A 478 -5.83 -37.70 27.15
N LYS A 479 -5.24 -38.91 27.23
CA LYS A 479 -3.83 -39.04 27.65
C LYS A 479 -2.89 -38.53 26.57
N LYS A 480 -1.85 -37.82 27.02
CA LYS A 480 -0.69 -37.45 26.22
C LYS A 480 0.37 -38.55 26.27
N VAL A 481 0.98 -38.84 25.12
CA VAL A 481 2.05 -39.82 24.94
C VAL A 481 3.16 -39.16 24.14
N SER A 482 4.41 -39.26 24.59
CA SER A 482 5.56 -38.66 23.90
C SER A 482 6.50 -39.70 23.30
N THR A 483 7.09 -39.36 22.16
CA THR A 483 8.12 -40.16 21.48
C THR A 483 9.29 -39.25 21.13
N VAL A 484 10.51 -39.72 21.39
CA VAL A 484 11.75 -39.00 21.09
C VAL A 484 12.35 -39.58 19.81
N VAL A 485 12.70 -38.72 18.86
CA VAL A 485 13.35 -39.08 17.60
C VAL A 485 14.66 -38.30 17.49
N THR A 486 15.76 -38.99 17.18
CA THR A 486 17.08 -38.38 17.02
C THR A 486 17.62 -38.65 15.62
N SER A 487 18.16 -37.63 14.97
CA SER A 487 18.78 -37.71 13.64
C SER A 487 20.11 -36.96 13.63
N GLU A 488 21.05 -37.40 12.80
CA GLU A 488 22.39 -36.80 12.70
C GLU A 488 22.69 -36.42 11.24
N THR A 489 23.11 -35.17 11.04
CA THR A 489 23.45 -34.62 9.72
C THR A 489 24.88 -34.09 9.73
N VAL A 490 25.64 -34.43 8.68
CA VAL A 490 27.05 -34.04 8.52
C VAL A 490 27.18 -33.09 7.34
N VAL A 491 27.78 -31.90 7.55
CA VAL A 491 27.86 -30.84 6.53
C VAL A 491 29.32 -30.54 6.14
N PRO A 492 29.69 -30.56 4.85
CA PRO A 492 31.00 -30.17 4.38
C PRO A 492 31.09 -28.65 4.11
N VAL A 493 32.04 -27.97 4.74
CA VAL A 493 32.29 -26.53 4.52
C VAL A 493 33.15 -26.31 3.27
N LYS A 494 32.92 -25.20 2.55
CA LYS A 494 33.67 -24.82 1.35
C LYS A 494 34.04 -23.33 1.41
N GLU A 495 35.32 -23.02 1.48
CA GLU A 495 35.82 -21.65 1.64
C GLU A 495 35.99 -20.91 0.29
N THR A 496 35.68 -19.62 0.28
CA THR A 496 36.14 -18.64 -0.71
C THR A 496 36.29 -17.29 -0.03
N CYS A 497 37.48 -16.69 -0.08
CA CYS A 497 37.77 -15.40 0.55
C CYS A 497 38.14 -14.33 -0.48
N THR A 498 37.45 -13.19 -0.46
CA THR A 498 37.89 -11.93 -1.07
C THR A 498 37.47 -10.78 -0.15
N SER A 499 38.44 -9.96 0.27
CA SER A 499 38.23 -8.94 1.31
C SER A 499 38.14 -7.52 0.75
N THR A 500 36.99 -6.89 0.91
CA THR A 500 36.80 -5.43 0.91
C THR A 500 35.67 -5.10 1.87
N ALA A 501 35.89 -4.15 2.78
CA ALA A 501 34.99 -3.92 3.91
C ALA A 501 33.68 -3.23 3.50
N TRP A 502 32.58 -3.98 3.60
CA TRP A 502 31.18 -3.54 3.64
C TRP A 502 30.45 -4.42 4.65
N GLU A 503 29.21 -4.06 5.00
CA GLU A 503 28.44 -4.70 6.08
C GLU A 503 28.26 -6.21 5.86
N SER A 504 28.79 -7.01 6.80
CA SER A 504 28.78 -8.47 6.71
C SER A 504 27.50 -9.05 7.32
N TRP A 505 26.50 -9.28 6.47
CA TRP A 505 25.29 -10.01 6.83
C TRP A 505 25.57 -11.50 7.02
N THR A 506 24.93 -12.12 8.01
CA THR A 506 24.92 -13.58 8.18
C THR A 506 23.52 -14.12 7.91
N THR A 507 23.43 -15.17 7.09
CA THR A 507 22.18 -15.86 6.80
C THR A 507 21.93 -17.01 7.78
N SER A 508 20.72 -17.07 8.31
CA SER A 508 20.21 -18.21 9.09
C SER A 508 19.11 -18.91 8.30
N THR A 509 19.32 -20.17 7.94
CA THR A 509 18.33 -20.98 7.22
C THR A 509 17.46 -21.74 8.22
N THR A 510 16.20 -21.35 8.34
CA THR A 510 15.19 -22.09 9.10
C THR A 510 14.47 -23.06 8.17
N LEU A 511 14.40 -24.34 8.55
CA LEU A 511 13.68 -25.37 7.81
C LEU A 511 12.32 -25.63 8.48
N VAL A 512 11.24 -25.10 7.90
CA VAL A 512 9.88 -25.30 8.40
C VAL A 512 9.29 -26.54 7.73
N THR A 513 9.09 -27.60 8.50
CA THR A 513 8.50 -28.86 8.00
C THR A 513 7.04 -28.99 8.44
N SER A 514 6.11 -28.69 7.54
CA SER A 514 4.67 -28.88 7.76
C SER A 514 4.30 -30.33 7.46
N SER A 515 3.94 -31.11 8.48
CA SER A 515 3.52 -32.51 8.34
C SER A 515 2.02 -32.69 8.55
N TYR A 516 1.36 -33.37 7.60
CA TYR A 516 -0.06 -33.69 7.64
C TYR A 516 -0.22 -35.21 7.76
N THR A 517 -1.11 -35.67 8.64
CA THR A 517 -1.47 -37.09 8.77
C THR A 517 -2.90 -37.30 8.32
N VAL A 518 -3.17 -38.31 7.48
CA VAL A 518 -4.54 -38.67 7.10
C VAL A 518 -5.23 -39.34 8.30
N THR A 519 -6.10 -38.61 9.00
CA THR A 519 -6.73 -39.08 10.26
C THR A 519 -7.97 -39.95 10.06
N SER A 520 -8.66 -39.82 8.93
CA SER A 520 -9.81 -40.66 8.55
C SER A 520 -10.10 -40.57 7.05
N CYS A 521 -10.91 -41.52 6.55
CA CYS A 521 -11.37 -41.58 5.17
C CYS A 521 -12.83 -42.02 5.10
N ALA A 522 -13.53 -41.66 4.03
CA ALA A 522 -14.88 -42.15 3.77
C ALA A 522 -14.86 -43.68 3.55
N PRO A 523 -15.87 -44.45 4.02
CA PRO A 523 -15.90 -45.91 3.98
C PRO A 523 -16.05 -46.53 2.57
N THR A 524 -16.01 -45.70 1.53
CA THR A 524 -16.04 -46.08 0.11
C THR A 524 -14.66 -46.07 -0.55
N LEU A 525 -13.60 -45.61 0.13
CA LEU A 525 -12.22 -45.66 -0.34
C LEU A 525 -11.60 -47.02 -0.03
N THR A 526 -11.35 -47.83 -1.06
CA THR A 526 -10.71 -49.16 -0.93
C THR A 526 -9.19 -49.09 -0.80
N ASP A 527 -8.58 -47.99 -1.25
CA ASP A 527 -7.19 -47.61 -0.98
C ASP A 527 -7.21 -46.22 -0.33
N CYS A 528 -7.02 -46.17 0.98
CA CYS A 528 -6.73 -44.93 1.71
C CYS A 528 -5.66 -45.18 2.76
N SER A 529 -4.56 -44.44 2.64
CA SER A 529 -3.42 -44.46 3.55
C SER A 529 -3.70 -43.72 4.87
N VAL A 530 -4.68 -44.16 5.66
CA VAL A 530 -4.92 -43.60 7.00
C VAL A 530 -3.65 -43.78 7.84
N GLY A 531 -3.10 -42.68 8.35
CA GLY A 531 -1.80 -42.63 9.04
C GLY A 531 -0.58 -42.31 8.15
N GLU A 532 -0.73 -42.15 6.84
CA GLU A 532 0.37 -41.67 5.99
C GLU A 532 0.67 -40.19 6.26
N LEU A 533 1.97 -39.88 6.39
CA LEU A 533 2.47 -38.58 6.83
C LEU A 533 3.08 -37.82 5.65
N THR A 534 2.35 -36.83 5.13
CA THR A 534 2.82 -35.97 4.04
C THR A 534 3.54 -34.76 4.62
N SER A 535 4.85 -34.66 4.43
CA SER A 535 5.66 -33.54 4.90
C SER A 535 6.10 -32.62 3.75
N THR A 536 5.82 -31.33 3.88
CA THR A 536 6.37 -30.29 2.99
C THR A 536 7.37 -29.45 3.76
N ILE A 537 8.60 -29.35 3.22
CA ILE A 537 9.67 -28.53 3.79
C ILE A 537 9.72 -27.19 3.05
N TYR A 538 9.71 -26.09 3.79
CA TYR A 538 9.91 -24.74 3.29
C TYR A 538 11.17 -24.15 3.94
N GLU A 539 12.09 -23.63 3.13
CA GLU A 539 13.30 -22.97 3.60
C GLU A 539 13.04 -21.46 3.75
N THR A 540 13.17 -20.92 4.95
CA THR A 540 13.13 -19.47 5.20
C THR A 540 14.52 -18.98 5.61
N VAL A 541 15.11 -18.13 4.77
CA VAL A 541 16.43 -17.53 5.00
C VAL A 541 16.25 -16.16 5.65
N THR A 542 16.59 -16.06 6.94
CA THR A 542 16.58 -14.80 7.69
C THR A 542 17.97 -14.17 7.65
N TRP A 543 18.02 -12.86 7.41
CA TRP A 543 19.25 -12.08 7.34
C TRP A 543 19.44 -11.34 8.66
N CYS A 544 20.55 -11.59 9.35
CA CYS A 544 20.85 -10.95 10.64
C CYS A 544 21.98 -9.93 10.50
N PRO A 545 21.80 -8.68 10.97
CA PRO A 545 22.89 -7.71 11.08
C PRO A 545 23.81 -8.10 12.25
N VAL A 546 25.11 -7.86 12.10
CA VAL A 546 26.12 -8.20 13.13
C VAL A 546 26.55 -6.93 13.86
N THR A 547 25.89 -6.63 14.98
CA THR A 547 26.23 -5.47 15.82
C THR A 547 27.53 -5.75 16.60
N ALA A 548 28.60 -5.02 16.29
CA ALA A 548 29.85 -5.11 17.05
C ALA A 548 29.68 -4.44 18.43
N THR A 549 29.83 -5.21 19.51
CA THR A 549 29.75 -4.68 20.88
C THR A 549 31.10 -4.13 21.32
N GLU A 550 31.23 -2.80 21.46
CA GLU A 550 32.41 -2.21 22.09
C GLU A 550 32.47 -2.55 23.59
N THR A 551 33.67 -2.84 24.11
CA THR A 551 33.87 -3.20 25.52
C THR A 551 35.07 -2.49 26.14
N GLY A 552 34.83 -1.72 27.21
CA GLY A 552 35.83 -0.96 27.96
C GLY A 552 35.83 0.53 27.61
N VAL A 553 36.23 1.46 28.50
CA VAL A 553 36.98 1.28 29.76
C VAL A 553 36.37 2.12 30.90
N LYS A 554 36.54 1.65 32.13
CA LYS A 554 36.06 2.28 33.38
C LYS A 554 37.13 3.21 33.98
N ALA A 555 36.77 4.45 34.32
CA ALA A 555 37.61 5.41 35.05
C ALA A 555 36.88 5.95 36.30
N THR A 556 37.59 6.56 37.27
CA THR A 556 37.12 6.65 38.67
C THR A 556 37.18 8.06 39.28
N SER A 557 36.07 8.44 39.94
CA SER A 557 35.87 9.39 41.05
C SER A 557 36.94 10.45 41.42
N THR A 558 36.48 11.70 41.53
CA THR A 558 36.82 12.65 42.62
C THR A 558 35.59 13.52 42.93
N GLY A 559 35.45 14.08 44.15
CA GLY A 559 34.30 14.94 44.47
C GLY A 559 34.41 15.81 45.73
N ALA A 560 33.58 16.86 45.76
CA ALA A 560 33.18 17.76 46.86
C ALA A 560 31.86 18.45 46.36
N GLY A 561 30.91 18.99 47.15
CA GLY A 561 30.91 19.44 48.55
C GLY A 561 31.07 20.98 48.63
N VAL A 562 30.28 21.80 49.36
CA VAL A 562 29.18 21.61 50.34
C VAL A 562 28.39 22.97 50.46
N THR A 563 27.11 22.95 50.92
CA THR A 563 26.22 24.12 51.31
C THR A 563 25.80 25.13 50.20
N GLY A 564 24.66 25.84 50.25
CA GLY A 564 23.48 25.86 51.16
C GLY A 564 23.36 27.14 52.04
N GLY A 565 22.20 27.77 52.31
CA GLY A 565 20.80 27.59 51.82
C GLY A 565 19.75 28.38 52.67
N GLY A 566 18.53 28.63 52.15
CA GLY A 566 17.40 29.32 52.83
C GLY A 566 17.06 30.74 52.29
N SER A 567 15.97 31.44 52.65
CA SER A 567 14.74 31.12 53.42
C SER A 567 13.71 32.27 53.36
N GLY A 568 12.42 32.01 53.63
CA GLY A 568 11.35 33.02 53.85
C GLY A 568 10.19 32.91 52.83
N SER A 569 8.95 32.49 53.11
CA SER A 569 8.01 32.61 54.26
C SER A 569 7.09 33.83 54.21
N GLY A 570 5.79 33.60 53.97
CA GLY A 570 4.71 34.58 54.07
C GLY A 570 3.34 33.89 54.03
N SER A 571 2.52 34.06 55.07
CA SER A 571 1.30 33.28 55.30
C SER A 571 0.02 34.14 55.29
N GLY A 572 -1.11 33.58 54.86
CA GLY A 572 -2.42 34.23 54.92
C GLY A 572 -3.58 33.22 55.00
N LEU A 573 -4.53 33.45 55.91
CA LEU A 573 -5.74 32.66 56.11
C LEU A 573 -6.94 33.36 55.44
N GLY A 574 -7.89 32.59 54.90
CA GLY A 574 -9.12 33.15 54.32
C GLY A 574 -10.19 32.10 54.02
N SER A 575 -11.12 31.89 54.95
CA SER A 575 -12.28 30.98 54.80
C SER A 575 -13.54 31.71 54.34
N GLY A 576 -14.30 31.14 53.41
CA GLY A 576 -15.62 31.68 53.03
C GLY A 576 -16.51 30.66 52.29
N LEU A 577 -17.74 30.47 52.77
CA LEU A 577 -18.78 29.70 52.06
C LEU A 577 -19.61 30.65 51.16
N GLY A 578 -20.14 30.15 50.03
CA GLY A 578 -21.00 30.91 49.14
C GLY A 578 -21.81 30.04 48.18
N SER A 579 -23.07 29.75 48.54
CA SER A 579 -23.92 28.79 47.82
C SER A 579 -24.38 29.22 46.42
N SER A 580 -24.35 28.24 45.50
CA SER A 580 -25.42 27.85 44.56
C SER A 580 -26.37 28.90 43.96
N LYS A 581 -26.53 28.83 42.63
CA LYS A 581 -27.85 29.05 42.02
C LYS A 581 -28.08 28.24 40.74
N THR A 582 -29.14 27.44 40.75
CA THR A 582 -29.64 26.63 39.62
C THR A 582 -30.55 27.45 38.69
N VAL A 583 -30.54 27.14 37.39
CA VAL A 583 -31.64 27.21 36.38
C VAL A 583 -30.96 26.87 35.03
N SER A 584 -31.24 25.83 34.24
CA SER A 584 -32.41 24.99 33.90
C SER A 584 -33.16 25.42 32.63
N GLY A 585 -33.12 24.57 31.59
CA GLY A 585 -33.79 24.77 30.29
C GLY A 585 -32.86 25.34 29.20
N SER A 586 -33.00 24.99 27.92
CA SER A 586 -33.96 24.06 27.31
C SER A 586 -33.47 23.53 25.95
N VAL A 587 -33.90 22.32 25.57
CA VAL A 587 -33.65 21.73 24.25
C VAL A 587 -34.42 22.48 23.16
N SER A 588 -33.75 22.77 22.04
CA SER A 588 -34.42 23.11 20.77
C SER A 588 -33.54 22.76 19.57
N THR A 589 -33.98 21.79 18.76
CA THR A 589 -33.47 21.57 17.41
C THR A 589 -33.89 22.72 16.48
N PRO A 590 -33.12 22.97 15.41
CA PRO A 590 -33.75 23.20 14.12
C PRO A 590 -33.13 22.42 12.96
N THR A 591 -34.00 22.17 11.98
CA THR A 591 -33.79 21.53 10.68
C THR A 591 -32.77 22.23 9.77
N SER A 592 -32.22 21.43 8.84
CA SER A 592 -31.53 21.87 7.61
C SER A 592 -32.29 22.93 6.81
N PRO A 593 -31.56 23.78 6.07
CA PRO A 593 -31.90 24.09 4.68
C PRO A 593 -30.73 23.77 3.72
N GLY A 594 -31.07 23.42 2.47
CA GLY A 594 -30.09 23.19 1.39
C GLY A 594 -30.29 24.09 0.17
N SER A 595 -29.41 23.92 -0.82
CA SER A 595 -29.33 24.64 -2.12
C SER A 595 -28.85 26.10 -2.06
N GLY A 596 -28.04 26.50 -3.05
CA GLY A 596 -27.59 27.91 -3.16
C GLY A 596 -26.24 28.21 -3.84
N TYR A 597 -25.68 27.34 -4.69
CA TYR A 597 -24.45 27.69 -5.42
C TYR A 597 -24.72 28.79 -6.47
N ILE A 598 -24.23 30.00 -6.20
CA ILE A 598 -24.19 31.13 -7.14
C ILE A 598 -22.73 31.45 -7.45
N SER A 599 -22.35 31.35 -8.72
CA SER A 599 -21.05 31.83 -9.22
C SER A 599 -21.07 33.34 -9.46
N PRO A 600 -19.98 34.06 -9.13
CA PRO A 600 -19.68 35.34 -9.76
C PRO A 600 -18.31 35.32 -10.44
N THR A 601 -18.31 35.22 -11.77
CA THR A 601 -17.17 35.66 -12.58
C THR A 601 -17.11 37.20 -12.53
N LEU A 602 -15.97 37.81 -12.23
CA LEU A 602 -15.34 38.86 -13.06
C LEU A 602 -14.09 39.52 -12.46
N SER A 603 -13.29 40.04 -13.40
CA SER A 603 -12.07 40.84 -13.30
C SER A 603 -12.08 42.02 -12.30
N ALA A 604 -10.90 42.32 -11.77
CA ALA A 604 -10.64 43.45 -10.87
C ALA A 604 -10.72 44.85 -11.52
N THR A 605 -10.95 45.87 -10.69
CA THR A 605 -10.52 47.27 -10.91
C THR A 605 -10.14 47.90 -9.56
N SER A 606 -9.29 48.93 -9.59
CA SER A 606 -8.63 49.51 -8.41
C SER A 606 -8.87 51.01 -8.25
N SER A 607 -9.02 51.51 -7.01
CA SER A 607 -8.45 52.82 -6.62
C SER A 607 -8.53 53.19 -5.11
N SER A 608 -7.33 53.39 -4.53
CA SER A 608 -6.93 54.50 -3.61
C SER A 608 -7.66 54.86 -2.30
N GLY A 609 -6.88 54.88 -1.20
CA GLY A 609 -7.02 55.80 -0.04
C GLY A 609 -7.14 55.11 1.33
N LEU A 610 -6.50 55.55 2.43
CA LEU A 610 -5.55 56.66 2.64
C LEU A 610 -4.63 56.40 3.87
N THR A 611 -3.31 56.47 3.66
CA THR A 611 -2.19 56.78 4.61
C THR A 611 -2.31 56.57 6.14
N CYS A 612 -1.26 55.96 6.72
CA CYS A 612 -0.55 56.59 7.86
C CYS A 612 0.99 56.38 7.78
N LYS A 613 1.76 57.15 8.57
CA LYS A 613 3.14 57.57 8.23
C LYS A 613 4.28 56.63 8.69
N ASN A 614 5.32 56.58 7.86
CA ASN A 614 6.67 56.06 8.17
C ASN A 614 7.56 57.08 8.92
N LYS A 615 8.66 56.58 9.52
CA LYS A 615 9.93 57.30 9.74
C LYS A 615 11.07 56.45 9.14
N THR A 616 11.68 56.83 8.02
CA THR A 616 12.93 57.64 7.88
C THR A 616 14.17 56.96 8.48
N SER A 617 15.34 56.88 7.82
CA SER A 617 15.82 57.34 6.48
C SER A 617 17.22 56.75 6.25
N THR A 618 17.73 56.44 5.05
CA THR A 618 18.27 57.34 3.99
C THR A 618 18.44 56.53 2.67
N SER A 619 17.97 56.95 1.48
CA SER A 619 18.56 57.94 0.53
C SER A 619 19.99 57.60 0.04
N THR A 620 20.35 57.63 -1.26
CA THR A 620 19.77 58.38 -2.41
C THR A 620 20.03 57.69 -3.79
N SER A 621 19.03 57.73 -4.68
CA SER A 621 19.00 58.13 -6.13
C SER A 621 20.26 58.03 -7.02
N THR A 622 20.24 57.81 -8.37
CA THR A 622 19.24 57.98 -9.47
C THR A 622 19.77 57.23 -10.74
N SER A 623 19.17 57.14 -11.96
CA SER A 623 17.95 57.68 -12.61
C SER A 623 17.44 56.83 -13.82
N LEU A 624 16.18 57.11 -14.19
CA LEU A 624 15.54 57.21 -15.52
C LEU A 624 16.47 57.35 -16.76
N SER A 625 16.15 56.92 -18.00
CA SER A 625 14.98 56.23 -18.66
C SER A 625 15.31 56.01 -20.17
N GLY A 626 14.56 55.33 -21.07
CA GLY A 626 13.28 54.58 -21.04
C GLY A 626 12.73 54.29 -22.47
N THR A 627 11.66 53.48 -22.62
CA THR A 627 10.99 53.02 -23.90
C THR A 627 11.85 52.22 -24.91
N GLY A 628 11.32 51.38 -25.82
CA GLY A 628 9.97 50.80 -25.96
C GLY A 628 9.74 50.00 -27.27
N TYR A 629 9.03 48.86 -27.17
CA TYR A 629 8.30 48.08 -28.21
C TYR A 629 8.95 47.48 -29.48
N THR A 630 8.38 46.30 -29.85
CA THR A 630 8.23 45.65 -31.18
C THR A 630 9.42 45.00 -31.91
N SER A 631 9.18 43.76 -32.36
CA SER A 631 9.98 42.99 -33.32
C SER A 631 9.84 43.49 -34.77
N PRO A 632 10.68 43.01 -35.69
CA PRO A 632 10.10 42.20 -36.77
C PRO A 632 10.90 40.94 -37.15
N THR A 633 10.23 40.03 -37.86
CA THR A 633 10.83 38.92 -38.62
C THR A 633 11.64 39.41 -39.81
N LEU A 634 12.68 38.66 -40.22
CA LEU A 634 13.09 38.56 -41.62
C LEU A 634 13.93 37.31 -41.90
N SER A 635 13.82 36.78 -43.12
CA SER A 635 14.63 35.70 -43.67
C SER A 635 15.69 36.27 -44.62
N ALA A 636 16.87 35.62 -44.70
CA ALA A 636 17.86 35.89 -45.73
C ALA A 636 18.73 34.67 -46.01
N THR A 637 18.92 34.36 -47.29
CA THR A 637 19.93 33.41 -47.79
C THR A 637 21.26 34.11 -48.01
N GLY A 638 22.39 33.43 -47.80
CA GLY A 638 23.71 33.99 -48.10
C GLY A 638 24.88 33.05 -47.83
N ASN A 639 25.49 32.51 -48.88
CA ASN A 639 26.69 31.68 -48.78
C ASN A 639 27.90 32.48 -48.29
N TYR A 640 28.74 31.87 -47.45
CA TYR A 640 30.20 31.95 -47.63
C TYR A 640 30.85 30.59 -47.34
N ASN A 641 31.98 30.33 -48.00
CA ASN A 641 32.60 29.02 -48.10
C ASN A 641 34.04 29.08 -47.58
N THR A 642 34.37 28.30 -46.55
CA THR A 642 35.75 28.10 -46.07
C THR A 642 35.97 26.63 -45.71
N THR A 643 37.09 26.08 -46.18
CA THR A 643 37.37 24.64 -46.15
C THR A 643 38.33 24.24 -45.03
N SER A 644 37.97 23.15 -44.35
CA SER A 644 38.86 22.03 -43.95
C SER A 644 40.08 22.29 -43.05
N SER A 645 40.14 21.58 -41.91
CA SER A 645 41.07 20.44 -41.78
C SER A 645 40.94 19.68 -40.45
N ILE A 646 40.51 18.41 -40.50
CA ILE A 646 40.82 17.38 -39.49
C ILE A 646 41.22 16.10 -40.27
N PRO A 647 42.29 15.37 -39.89
CA PRO A 647 42.80 14.26 -40.71
C PRO A 647 41.90 13.02 -40.73
N THR A 648 41.84 12.36 -41.89
CA THR A 648 41.23 11.03 -42.06
C THR A 648 42.21 9.91 -41.72
N SER A 649 41.72 8.86 -41.05
CA SER A 649 42.36 7.54 -41.01
C SER A 649 41.30 6.48 -41.29
N THR A 650 41.15 6.10 -42.55
CA THR A 650 40.12 5.18 -43.04
C THR A 650 40.59 3.72 -43.05
N ARG A 651 39.80 2.83 -42.45
CA ARG A 651 39.65 1.45 -42.92
C ARG A 651 38.16 1.08 -42.98
N PRO A 652 37.73 0.27 -43.95
CA PRO A 652 36.33 0.12 -44.28
C PRO A 652 35.60 -0.77 -43.28
N TYR A 653 34.40 -0.36 -42.86
CA TYR A 653 33.43 -1.26 -42.25
C TYR A 653 32.80 -2.11 -43.34
N SER A 654 32.91 -3.43 -43.22
CA SER A 654 32.21 -4.39 -44.09
C SER A 654 30.74 -4.48 -43.68
N ASN A 655 29.81 -4.30 -44.62
CA ASN A 655 28.40 -4.56 -44.38
C ASN A 655 28.17 -6.04 -44.05
N SER A 656 27.82 -6.34 -42.80
CA SER A 656 27.18 -7.59 -42.42
C SER A 656 25.84 -7.28 -41.75
N THR A 657 24.73 -7.57 -42.44
CA THR A 657 23.37 -7.36 -41.95
C THR A 657 23.02 -8.41 -40.89
N SER A 658 23.51 -8.23 -39.66
CA SER A 658 23.17 -9.10 -38.52
C SER A 658 21.88 -8.62 -37.87
N THR A 659 20.74 -9.15 -38.31
CA THR A 659 19.46 -8.99 -37.61
C THR A 659 19.55 -9.59 -36.20
N SER A 660 19.50 -8.75 -35.17
CA SER A 660 19.49 -9.18 -33.77
C SER A 660 18.13 -9.78 -33.39
N SER A 661 17.89 -11.03 -33.81
CA SER A 661 16.76 -11.83 -33.31
C SER A 661 16.93 -12.10 -31.81
N LEU A 662 15.93 -11.77 -31.00
CA LEU A 662 15.87 -12.23 -29.62
C LEU A 662 15.92 -13.78 -29.56
N PRO A 663 16.43 -14.37 -28.45
CA PRO A 663 16.40 -15.81 -28.25
C PRO A 663 14.96 -16.30 -28.32
N THR A 664 14.60 -16.93 -29.44
CA THR A 664 13.25 -17.45 -29.65
C THR A 664 13.09 -18.69 -28.80
N THR A 665 12.35 -18.58 -27.69
CA THR A 665 11.91 -19.73 -26.91
C THR A 665 11.12 -20.66 -27.83
N THR A 666 11.71 -21.81 -28.16
CA THR A 666 11.08 -22.78 -29.05
C THR A 666 9.83 -23.31 -28.33
N PRO A 667 8.61 -23.09 -28.83
CA PRO A 667 7.41 -23.48 -28.10
C PRO A 667 7.41 -25.00 -27.93
N THR A 668 7.38 -25.46 -26.68
CA THR A 668 7.19 -26.88 -26.36
C THR A 668 5.84 -27.31 -26.91
N SER A 669 5.87 -28.22 -27.89
CA SER A 669 4.72 -28.57 -28.72
C SER A 669 3.51 -29.02 -27.89
N GLY A 670 2.59 -28.08 -27.65
CA GLY A 670 1.38 -28.30 -26.86
C GLY A 670 0.90 -27.10 -26.03
N SER A 671 1.76 -26.14 -25.69
CA SER A 671 1.37 -25.00 -24.85
C SER A 671 0.26 -24.13 -25.48
N THR A 672 -0.73 -23.73 -24.68
CA THR A 672 -1.79 -22.80 -25.08
C THR A 672 -1.71 -21.52 -24.25
N ASN A 673 -1.92 -20.37 -24.88
CA ASN A 673 -2.01 -19.11 -24.15
C ASN A 673 -3.36 -19.00 -23.45
N GLN A 674 -3.36 -18.49 -22.20
CA GLN A 674 -4.56 -18.18 -21.43
C GLN A 674 -4.41 -16.80 -20.76
N THR A 675 -5.52 -16.07 -20.66
CA THR A 675 -5.57 -14.74 -20.04
C THR A 675 -5.96 -14.86 -18.58
N TYR A 676 -5.15 -14.27 -17.70
CA TYR A 676 -5.38 -14.20 -16.26
C TYR A 676 -5.45 -12.74 -15.80
N ILE A 677 -5.98 -12.53 -14.60
CA ILE A 677 -5.96 -11.24 -13.90
C ILE A 677 -5.29 -11.41 -12.53
N ARG A 678 -4.37 -10.49 -12.21
CA ARG A 678 -3.70 -10.40 -10.90
C ARG A 678 -4.09 -9.08 -10.25
N ILE A 679 -4.42 -9.13 -8.95
CA ILE A 679 -4.76 -7.95 -8.15
C ILE A 679 -3.53 -7.57 -7.33
N LEU A 680 -3.18 -6.29 -7.36
CA LEU A 680 -2.10 -5.70 -6.56
C LEU A 680 -2.69 -4.64 -5.62
N ILE A 681 -2.28 -4.65 -4.36
CA ILE A 681 -2.74 -3.77 -3.27
C ILE A 681 -1.51 -3.11 -2.66
N ASN A 682 -1.34 -1.80 -2.86
CA ASN A 682 -0.07 -1.08 -2.67
C ASN A 682 1.15 -1.87 -3.22
N ASP A 683 0.98 -2.43 -4.42
CA ASP A 683 1.92 -3.31 -5.14
C ASP A 683 2.14 -4.73 -4.55
N ALA A 684 1.60 -5.09 -3.38
CA ALA A 684 1.56 -6.49 -2.91
C ALA A 684 0.53 -7.33 -3.67
N VAL A 685 0.83 -8.60 -3.99
CA VAL A 685 -0.12 -9.49 -4.67
C VAL A 685 -1.19 -9.97 -3.67
N TYR A 686 -2.46 -9.70 -3.97
CA TYR A 686 -3.60 -10.25 -3.23
C TYR A 686 -4.33 -11.30 -4.07
N VAL A 687 -4.72 -12.41 -3.43
CA VAL A 687 -5.42 -13.52 -4.07
C VAL A 687 -6.93 -13.36 -4.02
N VAL A 688 -7.65 -13.95 -4.97
CA VAL A 688 -9.11 -14.08 -4.93
C VAL A 688 -9.43 -15.47 -4.38
N PRO A 689 -10.06 -15.61 -3.19
CA PRO A 689 -10.18 -16.92 -2.51
C PRO A 689 -10.95 -18.00 -3.29
N SER A 690 -11.77 -17.60 -4.26
CA SER A 690 -12.52 -18.49 -5.16
C SER A 690 -11.74 -18.90 -6.42
N CYS A 691 -10.61 -18.26 -6.74
CA CYS A 691 -9.94 -18.37 -8.04
C CYS A 691 -8.45 -17.98 -7.94
N GLN A 692 -7.56 -18.97 -7.80
CA GLN A 692 -6.13 -18.77 -7.58
C GLN A 692 -5.22 -19.77 -8.30
N ASP A 693 -5.76 -20.56 -9.23
CA ASP A 693 -5.04 -21.67 -9.89
C ASP A 693 -4.16 -21.22 -11.08
N GLY A 694 -4.08 -19.91 -11.36
CA GLY A 694 -3.25 -19.32 -12.41
C GLY A 694 -1.80 -19.00 -11.97
N PRO A 695 -0.90 -18.70 -12.92
CA PRO A 695 0.49 -18.37 -12.61
C PRO A 695 0.60 -17.19 -11.63
N GLY A 696 1.41 -17.35 -10.57
CA GLY A 696 1.54 -16.33 -9.51
C GLY A 696 0.25 -16.10 -8.72
N HIS A 697 -0.59 -17.13 -8.55
CA HIS A 697 -1.91 -17.08 -7.91
C HIS A 697 -2.90 -16.11 -8.57
N SER A 698 -2.73 -15.85 -9.88
CA SER A 698 -3.68 -15.06 -10.65
C SER A 698 -4.98 -15.85 -10.93
N CYS A 699 -6.10 -15.14 -11.09
CA CYS A 699 -7.38 -15.74 -11.44
C CYS A 699 -7.53 -15.84 -12.96
N LEU A 700 -8.16 -16.90 -13.49
CA LEU A 700 -8.47 -16.99 -14.91
C LEU A 700 -9.48 -15.88 -15.27
N MET A 701 -9.23 -15.13 -16.35
CA MET A 701 -10.00 -13.91 -16.66
C MET A 701 -11.51 -14.17 -16.77
N SER A 702 -11.92 -15.30 -17.37
CA SER A 702 -13.34 -15.69 -17.48
C SER A 702 -14.00 -16.03 -16.13
N GLU A 703 -13.22 -16.51 -15.16
CA GLU A 703 -13.72 -16.85 -13.82
C GLU A 703 -13.84 -15.57 -12.97
N TYR A 704 -12.92 -14.61 -13.13
CA TYR A 704 -13.05 -13.30 -12.49
C TYR A 704 -14.21 -12.47 -13.06
N VAL A 705 -14.43 -12.49 -14.38
CA VAL A 705 -15.61 -11.89 -15.01
C VAL A 705 -16.90 -12.48 -14.39
N ALA A 706 -17.01 -13.81 -14.32
CA ALA A 706 -18.17 -14.47 -13.71
C ALA A 706 -18.34 -14.16 -12.22
N LEU A 707 -17.24 -13.98 -11.47
CA LEU A 707 -17.29 -13.52 -10.07
C LEU A 707 -17.90 -12.12 -9.96
N ILE A 708 -17.40 -11.15 -10.73
CA ILE A 708 -17.90 -9.77 -10.68
C ILE A 708 -19.35 -9.67 -11.20
N GLU A 709 -19.70 -10.38 -12.28
CA GLU A 709 -21.10 -10.50 -12.74
C GLU A 709 -22.01 -11.07 -11.64
N SER A 710 -21.56 -12.09 -10.90
CA SER A 710 -22.34 -12.66 -9.79
C SER A 710 -22.49 -11.71 -8.61
N LYS A 711 -21.47 -10.89 -8.30
CA LYS A 711 -21.54 -9.82 -7.29
C LYS A 711 -22.50 -8.71 -7.70
N VAL A 712 -22.48 -8.29 -8.96
CA VAL A 712 -23.44 -7.31 -9.51
C VAL A 712 -24.87 -7.86 -9.43
N ALA A 713 -25.09 -9.11 -9.81
CA ALA A 713 -26.40 -9.76 -9.67
C ALA A 713 -26.87 -9.84 -8.20
N ALA A 714 -25.97 -10.17 -7.27
CA ALA A 714 -26.24 -10.22 -5.83
C ALA A 714 -26.41 -8.83 -5.18
N ALA A 715 -25.94 -7.75 -5.83
CA ALA A 715 -26.19 -6.38 -5.39
C ALA A 715 -27.60 -5.88 -5.73
N GLY A 716 -28.26 -6.50 -6.73
CA GLY A 716 -29.58 -6.10 -7.22
C GLY A 716 -29.57 -4.72 -7.88
N ASP A 717 -30.76 -4.12 -8.04
CA ASP A 717 -30.86 -2.77 -8.58
C ASP A 717 -30.37 -1.70 -7.58
N LEU A 718 -29.15 -1.23 -7.78
CA LEU A 718 -28.55 -0.14 -7.01
C LEU A 718 -29.33 1.18 -7.17
N ARG A 719 -30.03 1.42 -8.29
CA ARG A 719 -30.86 2.63 -8.48
C ARG A 719 -32.02 2.64 -7.48
N THR A 720 -32.70 1.50 -7.29
CA THR A 720 -33.72 1.31 -6.26
C THR A 720 -33.12 1.31 -4.85
N ARG A 721 -31.99 0.61 -4.61
CA ARG A 721 -31.37 0.54 -3.27
C ARG A 721 -30.81 1.89 -2.79
N CYS A 722 -30.42 2.78 -3.71
CA CYS A 722 -30.08 4.17 -3.42
C CYS A 722 -31.30 5.12 -3.29
N ASN A 723 -32.53 4.64 -3.55
CA ASN A 723 -33.75 5.45 -3.63
C ASN A 723 -33.65 6.62 -4.63
N VAL A 724 -33.12 6.36 -5.84
CA VAL A 724 -33.02 7.39 -6.88
C VAL A 724 -34.40 7.68 -7.49
N THR A 725 -34.98 8.79 -7.06
CA THR A 725 -36.27 9.30 -7.54
C THR A 725 -36.16 10.17 -8.79
N ASN A 726 -34.96 10.64 -9.15
CA ASN A 726 -34.75 11.51 -10.31
C ASN A 726 -35.02 10.76 -11.63
N THR A 727 -35.90 11.28 -12.47
CA THR A 727 -36.31 10.70 -13.75
C THR A 727 -35.33 10.96 -14.90
N ALA A 728 -34.38 11.89 -14.74
CA ALA A 728 -33.28 12.09 -15.67
C ALA A 728 -32.15 11.05 -15.48
N SER A 729 -32.03 10.46 -14.28
CA SER A 729 -31.00 9.46 -14.00
C SER A 729 -31.28 8.12 -14.71
N PRO A 730 -30.25 7.51 -15.33
CA PRO A 730 -30.39 6.34 -16.19
C PRO A 730 -30.99 5.13 -15.49
N THR A 731 -31.65 4.28 -16.27
CA THR A 731 -32.15 2.96 -15.86
C THR A 731 -31.12 1.84 -16.06
N VAL A 732 -30.05 2.10 -16.81
CA VAL A 732 -28.92 1.19 -17.03
C VAL A 732 -27.66 1.89 -16.54
N LEU A 733 -27.04 1.35 -15.50
CA LEU A 733 -25.84 1.90 -14.89
C LEU A 733 -24.62 1.58 -15.77
N LYS A 734 -23.85 2.58 -16.17
CA LYS A 734 -22.74 2.42 -17.14
C LYS A 734 -21.40 2.02 -16.51
N GLY A 735 -21.21 2.24 -15.22
CA GLY A 735 -19.98 1.98 -14.47
C GLY A 735 -18.89 3.02 -14.69
N ALA A 736 -18.30 3.00 -15.89
CA ALA A 736 -17.12 3.78 -16.25
C ALA A 736 -17.01 4.02 -17.78
N SER A 737 -18.10 4.44 -18.42
CA SER A 737 -18.11 4.74 -19.86
C SER A 737 -17.18 5.90 -20.23
N PHE A 738 -16.84 6.76 -19.26
CA PHE A 738 -15.85 7.82 -19.43
C PHE A 738 -14.46 7.33 -19.87
N PHE A 739 -14.13 6.03 -19.73
CA PHE A 739 -12.91 5.46 -20.32
C PHE A 739 -12.94 5.45 -21.86
N THR A 740 -14.12 5.34 -22.49
CA THR A 740 -14.30 5.23 -23.95
C THR A 740 -15.18 6.34 -24.55
N ASN A 741 -15.86 7.15 -23.75
CA ASN A 741 -16.62 8.32 -24.19
C ASN A 741 -16.24 9.57 -23.37
N LEU A 742 -15.57 10.53 -24.01
CA LEU A 742 -15.22 11.81 -23.40
C LEU A 742 -16.19 12.94 -23.77
N ALA A 743 -17.31 12.63 -24.43
CA ALA A 743 -18.33 13.61 -24.83
C ALA A 743 -19.46 13.80 -23.79
N ASP A 744 -19.47 13.04 -22.69
CA ASP A 744 -20.45 13.18 -21.62
C ASP A 744 -20.25 14.50 -20.83
N SER A 745 -21.34 15.21 -20.54
CA SER A 745 -21.33 16.63 -20.14
C SER A 745 -20.81 16.94 -18.72
N TRP A 746 -20.59 15.90 -17.91
CA TRP A 746 -19.97 15.99 -16.58
C TRP A 746 -18.45 15.73 -16.60
N LEU A 747 -17.87 15.54 -17.79
CA LEU A 747 -16.43 15.38 -17.98
C LEU A 747 -15.79 16.71 -18.39
N ALA A 748 -14.55 16.96 -17.93
CA ALA A 748 -13.76 18.10 -18.38
C ALA A 748 -12.28 17.75 -18.50
N GLU A 749 -11.66 18.15 -19.62
CA GLU A 749 -10.23 18.03 -19.86
C GLU A 749 -9.45 19.08 -19.02
N VAL A 750 -8.43 18.61 -18.30
CA VAL A 750 -7.55 19.41 -17.44
C VAL A 750 -6.10 19.17 -17.88
N ALA A 751 -5.32 20.25 -17.97
CA ALA A 751 -3.90 20.18 -18.32
C ALA A 751 -3.08 19.49 -17.21
N PRO A 752 -2.09 18.64 -17.56
CA PRO A 752 -1.26 17.91 -16.60
C PRO A 752 -0.44 18.74 -15.62
#